data_AF-A0A3D3TRG8-F1
#
_entry.id   AF-A0A3D3TRG8-F1
#
_cell.length_a   1.000
_cell.length_b   1.000
_cell.length_c   1.000
_cell.angle_alpha   90.00
_cell.angle_beta   90.00
_cell.angle_gamma   90.00
#
_symmetry.space_group_name_H-M   'P 1'
#
loop_
_entity.id
_entity.type
_entity.pdbx_description
1 polymer ?
#
loop_
_entity_poly.entity_id
_entity_poly.type
_entity_poly.pdbx_seq_one_letter_code
_entity_poly.pdbx_strand_id
1 'polypeptide(L)'
;MGKKLISLILGLSLTCTVSAPAFAAELKVDKEAKKVQAIEKLEKLSDETVELKENDGQVFLSGELSDKKVPSESSATKFLQENKDIFGIDNAKEELKVVEVNKDDIGDTFVKFAQVIEGTEVHNSLINVHYDKNGVIVSVNGNLEENKEITTHGSKAISPEEAIKIAKSQFEFKKLKKTPKAEKLVITEDGVNYEVYKINIFFMEPTIGSYNVFVEVNSGKVIKTENKIRYNTPVTGTGIDVLGKTRELKLSEYKDEAEDKVQYGMLDLTNEATEAIATYDASNSTEEQPNILLVSNTTKAFTAEEHKAPVSAHYNADKVIGFYKKLFNRNSLDNKGMAIESITHLGSNYNNAFWAEDMMFYGDGDGEEFTYLSGDLDIVGHEMTHGLVEYTAGLVYEYQSGALDESMADVFGVLISSYNKYNVANGGSWKFDPADWVVGDDVYTPDIQGDALRSLADPTLYGQPAHMDNYWDLPNTEEGDNGGVHDNSGIPNKAAYNIASNIGMDKTARIYYRALTQYMHPDTNFQQAAYCLVQAAADLYGKGSNEITAIKNSFASTGVAYEGQKPVISGVTAKNVTVGNAFNTKDGVTAADLEDGSLTTKIAVSGTINTNKVGKYTLTYTVTDSDGNKVSIPRVINVIARNVQVSSLIGVNRYDTAVSLSKSQFTTASTVMIANGGALADGLAATPLATFKKAPLLLTGASSLPEGTKGEIKRLGAKNAIIVGGTSVVNESVENELKALGVTNVERIGGTDRYDTSLAIAKYIDNNCYDVNKVVISNGFGQADALSIASVAGRDKMAIILVQKDTVPTNIYSWLQEETLENAYIIGGTTVVADSVLNKVNGITSENITKNRLGGKDRYATNAMVIDKFFGSVVNKTYIAKGLQLIDALAAGPVAALNGSPVVLSGVDLTTEQKNVLDKRFGNIIIRTGGGIADKAVNSLKSCIQQ
;
A
#
# COMPACT_ATOMS: atom_id res chain seq x y z
N MET A 1 -86.22 26.34 -39.33
CA MET A 1 -87.17 25.38 -39.92
C MET A 1 -86.76 24.00 -39.44
N GLY A 2 -87.49 23.17 -38.67
CA GLY A 2 -88.68 23.27 -37.81
C GLY A 2 -88.51 22.17 -36.72
N LYS A 3 -89.26 22.02 -35.63
CA LYS A 3 -90.51 22.59 -35.11
C LYS A 3 -90.48 22.45 -33.56
N LYS A 4 -90.93 23.52 -32.88
CA LYS A 4 -91.75 23.65 -31.65
C LYS A 4 -91.65 22.65 -30.45
N LEU A 5 -91.14 23.20 -29.33
CA LEU A 5 -91.72 23.39 -27.99
C LEU A 5 -92.93 22.57 -27.44
N ILE A 6 -92.80 22.22 -26.14
CA ILE A 6 -93.75 22.37 -24.98
C ILE A 6 -94.59 21.16 -24.47
N SER A 7 -94.26 20.70 -23.23
CA SER A 7 -95.09 20.64 -22.00
C SER A 7 -95.86 19.38 -21.51
N LEU A 8 -95.80 19.20 -20.16
CA LEU A 8 -96.72 18.61 -19.15
C LEU A 8 -97.04 17.09 -19.23
N ILE A 9 -96.65 16.26 -18.24
CA ILE A 9 -97.21 16.00 -16.88
C ILE A 9 -98.28 14.88 -16.83
N LEU A 10 -98.00 13.93 -15.93
CA LEU A 10 -98.84 12.97 -15.17
C LEU A 10 -99.57 11.82 -15.90
N GLY A 11 -99.40 10.60 -15.35
CA GLY A 11 -100.44 9.57 -15.41
C GLY A 11 -100.04 8.10 -15.15
N LEU A 12 -99.69 7.77 -13.88
CA LEU A 12 -99.90 6.48 -13.18
C LEU A 12 -99.32 5.17 -13.79
N SER A 13 -98.27 4.58 -13.21
CA SER A 13 -98.23 3.75 -11.98
C SER A 13 -98.36 2.24 -12.22
N LEU A 14 -97.24 1.53 -12.18
CA LEU A 14 -97.14 0.37 -11.28
C LEU A 14 -95.83 0.49 -10.51
N THR A 15 -95.99 0.65 -9.21
CA THR A 15 -95.00 0.95 -8.19
C THR A 15 -94.27 -0.32 -7.75
N CYS A 16 -92.94 -0.31 -7.87
CA CYS A 16 -92.04 -0.88 -6.87
C CYS A 16 -90.89 0.12 -6.70
N THR A 17 -91.17 1.22 -6.01
CA THR A 17 -90.13 2.12 -5.51
C THR A 17 -89.54 1.50 -4.25
N VAL A 18 -88.44 0.77 -4.38
CA VAL A 18 -87.52 0.55 -3.26
C VAL A 18 -86.58 1.76 -3.26
N SER A 19 -86.64 2.58 -2.21
CA SER A 19 -85.77 3.75 -2.07
C SER A 19 -84.29 3.32 -2.00
N ALA A 20 -83.37 4.07 -2.62
CA ALA A 20 -81.92 3.83 -2.55
C ALA A 20 -81.36 3.51 -1.13
N PRO A 21 -81.81 4.17 -0.03
CA PRO A 21 -81.41 3.75 1.32
C PRO A 21 -81.93 2.38 1.76
N ALA A 22 -83.07 1.91 1.22
CA ALA A 22 -83.59 0.57 1.51
C ALA A 22 -82.83 -0.52 0.74
N PHE A 23 -82.38 -0.25 -0.49
CA PHE A 23 -81.52 -1.16 -1.25
C PHE A 23 -80.10 -1.24 -0.67
N ALA A 24 -79.55 -0.10 -0.22
CA ALA A 24 -78.28 -0.06 0.51
C ALA A 24 -78.35 -0.74 1.89
N ALA A 25 -79.50 -0.63 2.58
CA ALA A 25 -79.75 -1.35 3.82
C ALA A 25 -79.90 -2.87 3.58
N GLU A 26 -80.61 -3.31 2.53
CA GLU A 26 -80.69 -4.73 2.15
C GLU A 26 -79.32 -5.31 1.75
N LEU A 27 -78.51 -4.57 1.00
CA LEU A 27 -77.14 -4.95 0.66
C LEU A 27 -76.22 -5.02 1.89
N LYS A 28 -76.35 -4.09 2.84
CA LYS A 28 -75.63 -4.16 4.13
C LYS A 28 -76.05 -5.38 4.95
N VAL A 29 -77.34 -5.66 5.03
CA VAL A 29 -77.87 -6.82 5.78
C VAL A 29 -77.42 -8.15 5.13
N ASP A 30 -77.37 -8.24 3.80
CA ASP A 30 -76.88 -9.43 3.09
C ASP A 30 -75.36 -9.63 3.25
N LYS A 31 -74.56 -8.54 3.25
CA LYS A 31 -73.12 -8.60 3.55
C LYS A 31 -72.84 -9.06 4.97
N GLU A 32 -73.53 -8.46 5.95
CA GLU A 32 -73.40 -8.87 7.37
C GLU A 32 -73.82 -10.34 7.58
N ALA A 33 -74.89 -10.79 6.93
CA ALA A 33 -75.32 -12.19 7.03
C ALA A 33 -74.29 -13.18 6.45
N LYS A 34 -73.64 -12.85 5.32
CA LYS A 34 -72.57 -13.68 4.72
C LYS A 34 -71.31 -13.69 5.57
N LYS A 35 -70.99 -12.55 6.18
CA LYS A 35 -69.88 -12.40 7.12
C LYS A 35 -70.06 -13.26 8.37
N VAL A 36 -71.25 -13.23 8.97
CA VAL A 36 -71.62 -14.12 10.10
C VAL A 36 -71.49 -15.59 9.72
N GLN A 37 -71.97 -15.99 8.52
CA GLN A 37 -71.82 -17.37 8.04
C GLN A 37 -70.36 -17.78 7.81
N ALA A 38 -69.50 -16.87 7.37
CA ALA A 38 -68.07 -17.12 7.21
C ALA A 38 -67.38 -17.35 8.57
N ILE A 39 -67.74 -16.57 9.59
CA ILE A 39 -67.23 -16.72 10.96
C ILE A 39 -67.71 -18.04 11.57
N GLU A 40 -69.01 -18.36 11.48
CA GLU A 40 -69.57 -19.64 11.96
C GLU A 40 -68.93 -20.88 11.30
N LYS A 41 -68.35 -20.72 10.10
CA LYS A 41 -67.62 -21.78 9.40
C LYS A 41 -66.20 -21.94 9.98
N LEU A 42 -65.54 -20.86 10.37
CA LEU A 42 -64.23 -20.89 11.01
C LEU A 42 -64.33 -21.46 12.44
N GLU A 43 -65.37 -21.10 13.18
CA GLU A 43 -65.67 -21.64 14.53
C GLU A 43 -65.88 -23.17 14.56
N LYS A 44 -66.12 -23.81 13.41
CA LYS A 44 -66.28 -25.27 13.31
C LYS A 44 -64.96 -26.02 13.11
N LEU A 45 -63.84 -25.31 12.95
CA LEU A 45 -62.53 -25.90 12.72
C LEU A 45 -61.83 -26.33 14.02
N SER A 46 -62.12 -25.68 15.15
CA SER A 46 -61.59 -26.05 16.46
C SER A 46 -62.57 -25.73 17.60
N ASP A 47 -62.25 -26.19 18.81
CA ASP A 47 -63.00 -25.87 20.04
C ASP A 47 -62.62 -24.49 20.63
N GLU A 48 -61.71 -23.74 19.99
CA GLU A 48 -61.31 -22.40 20.41
C GLU A 48 -62.26 -21.31 19.87
N THR A 49 -62.36 -20.19 20.60
CA THR A 49 -63.28 -19.10 20.24
C THR A 49 -62.65 -18.21 19.16
N VAL A 50 -63.34 -18.02 18.03
CA VAL A 50 -62.96 -17.05 17.00
C VAL A 50 -63.46 -15.67 17.39
N GLU A 51 -62.57 -14.68 17.48
CA GLU A 51 -62.91 -13.29 17.80
C GLU A 51 -62.68 -12.38 16.58
N LEU A 52 -63.68 -11.56 16.25
CA LEU A 52 -63.58 -10.48 15.27
C LEU A 52 -63.78 -9.13 15.97
N LYS A 53 -62.79 -8.23 15.85
CA LYS A 53 -62.84 -6.84 16.33
C LYS A 53 -62.75 -5.90 15.13
N GLU A 54 -63.66 -4.93 15.08
CA GLU A 54 -63.71 -3.94 14.00
C GLU A 54 -63.90 -2.54 14.54
N ASN A 55 -63.12 -1.61 14.02
CA ASN A 55 -63.25 -0.18 14.32
C ASN A 55 -62.75 0.66 13.14
N ASP A 56 -63.58 1.59 12.65
CA ASP A 56 -63.24 2.51 11.56
C ASP A 56 -62.54 1.88 10.35
N GLY A 57 -63.04 0.73 9.87
CA GLY A 57 -62.51 0.00 8.71
C GLY A 57 -61.33 -0.93 9.01
N GLN A 58 -60.78 -0.86 10.23
CA GLN A 58 -59.76 -1.80 10.69
C GLN A 58 -60.41 -3.09 11.15
N VAL A 59 -59.83 -4.21 10.73
CA VAL A 59 -60.27 -5.57 11.03
C VAL A 59 -59.18 -6.28 11.82
N PHE A 60 -59.55 -6.97 12.89
CA PHE A 60 -58.70 -7.92 13.61
C PHE A 60 -59.49 -9.20 13.89
N LEU A 61 -59.12 -10.27 13.21
CA LEU A 61 -59.69 -11.61 13.36
C LEU A 61 -58.65 -12.51 14.03
N SER A 62 -59.01 -13.22 15.10
CA SER A 62 -58.10 -14.12 15.82
C SER A 62 -58.79 -15.40 16.29
N GLY A 63 -58.01 -16.47 16.43
CA GLY A 63 -58.46 -17.83 16.80
C GLY A 63 -57.75 -18.88 15.96
N GLU A 64 -58.13 -20.16 16.04
CA GLU A 64 -57.58 -21.18 15.13
C GLU A 64 -58.31 -21.15 13.77
N LEU A 65 -57.81 -20.36 12.82
CA LEU A 65 -58.55 -20.01 11.60
C LEU A 65 -58.35 -20.99 10.43
N SER A 66 -57.43 -21.95 10.55
CA SER A 66 -57.19 -22.94 9.48
C SER A 66 -56.56 -24.23 9.98
N ASP A 67 -56.78 -25.34 9.27
CA ASP A 67 -55.88 -26.50 9.40
C ASP A 67 -54.41 -26.11 9.13
N LYS A 68 -53.47 -26.96 9.59
CA LYS A 68 -52.03 -26.81 9.30
C LYS A 68 -51.75 -26.67 7.80
N LYS A 69 -51.16 -25.55 7.39
CA LYS A 69 -50.68 -25.27 6.03
C LYS A 69 -49.22 -24.89 6.04
N VAL A 70 -48.57 -24.98 4.87
CA VAL A 70 -47.25 -24.34 4.69
C VAL A 70 -47.50 -22.84 4.52
N PRO A 71 -46.91 -21.97 5.36
CA PRO A 71 -47.03 -20.52 5.21
C PRO A 71 -46.47 -20.08 3.85
N SER A 72 -47.27 -19.36 3.06
CA SER A 72 -46.89 -18.89 1.73
C SER A 72 -47.88 -17.82 1.24
N GLU A 73 -47.47 -17.03 0.26
CA GLU A 73 -48.38 -16.16 -0.51
C GLU A 73 -49.62 -16.94 -0.98
N SER A 74 -49.43 -18.10 -1.59
CA SER A 74 -50.55 -18.86 -2.16
C SER A 74 -51.54 -19.36 -1.10
N SER A 75 -51.06 -19.75 0.09
CA SER A 75 -51.94 -20.23 1.17
C SER A 75 -52.66 -19.08 1.86
N ALA A 76 -52.00 -17.93 2.01
CA ALA A 76 -52.58 -16.72 2.60
C ALA A 76 -53.61 -16.07 1.66
N THR A 77 -53.28 -15.90 0.38
CA THR A 77 -54.23 -15.40 -0.64
C THR A 77 -55.45 -16.29 -0.75
N LYS A 78 -55.27 -17.62 -0.67
CA LYS A 78 -56.39 -18.56 -0.67
C LYS A 78 -57.27 -18.38 0.57
N PHE A 79 -56.68 -18.21 1.75
CA PHE A 79 -57.42 -17.97 2.98
C PHE A 79 -58.24 -16.67 2.89
N LEU A 80 -57.62 -15.57 2.47
CA LEU A 80 -58.30 -14.27 2.29
C LEU A 80 -59.43 -14.37 1.25
N GLN A 81 -59.24 -15.13 0.17
CA GLN A 81 -60.26 -15.36 -0.85
C GLN A 81 -61.45 -16.21 -0.35
N GLU A 82 -61.19 -17.23 0.47
CA GLU A 82 -62.20 -18.11 1.05
C GLU A 82 -63.05 -17.39 2.10
N ASN A 83 -62.49 -16.35 2.74
CA ASN A 83 -63.10 -15.55 3.79
C ASN A 83 -63.29 -14.09 3.38
N LYS A 84 -63.44 -13.85 2.07
CA LYS A 84 -63.44 -12.52 1.45
C LYS A 84 -64.51 -11.57 2.00
N ASP A 85 -65.65 -12.12 2.43
CA ASP A 85 -66.78 -11.36 2.98
C ASP A 85 -66.45 -10.78 4.37
N ILE A 86 -65.47 -11.35 5.09
CA ILE A 86 -64.97 -10.80 6.36
C ILE A 86 -64.12 -9.55 6.11
N PHE A 87 -63.32 -9.56 5.05
CA PHE A 87 -62.30 -8.53 4.77
C PHE A 87 -62.74 -7.49 3.73
N GLY A 88 -63.98 -7.58 3.23
CA GLY A 88 -64.50 -6.63 2.22
C GLY A 88 -63.87 -6.76 0.82
N ILE A 89 -63.34 -7.94 0.48
CA ILE A 89 -62.63 -8.20 -0.78
C ILE A 89 -63.56 -8.95 -1.77
N ASP A 90 -63.48 -8.66 -3.07
CA ASP A 90 -64.18 -9.44 -4.10
C ASP A 90 -63.27 -10.54 -4.67
N ASN A 91 -62.04 -10.16 -5.03
CA ASN A 91 -61.01 -11.04 -5.57
C ASN A 91 -59.62 -10.72 -4.98
N ALA A 92 -59.16 -11.58 -4.08
CA ALA A 92 -57.88 -11.40 -3.38
C ALA A 92 -56.67 -11.38 -4.31
N LYS A 93 -56.72 -12.03 -5.49
CA LYS A 93 -55.60 -12.02 -6.44
C LYS A 93 -55.50 -10.74 -7.26
N GLU A 94 -56.62 -10.07 -7.47
CA GLU A 94 -56.69 -8.83 -8.25
C GLU A 94 -56.53 -7.60 -7.35
N GLU A 95 -56.97 -7.71 -6.10
CA GLU A 95 -57.05 -6.60 -5.16
C GLU A 95 -55.96 -6.59 -4.09
N LEU A 96 -55.18 -7.67 -3.96
CA LEU A 96 -54.08 -7.73 -3.01
C LEU A 96 -52.79 -8.12 -3.70
N LYS A 97 -51.70 -7.46 -3.28
CA LYS A 97 -50.34 -7.77 -3.69
C LYS A 97 -49.50 -8.05 -2.46
N VAL A 98 -48.78 -9.17 -2.44
CA VAL A 98 -47.84 -9.46 -1.35
C VAL A 98 -46.73 -8.41 -1.33
N VAL A 99 -46.55 -7.81 -0.16
CA VAL A 99 -45.48 -6.86 0.14
C VAL A 99 -44.34 -7.58 0.85
N GLU A 100 -44.66 -8.50 1.76
CA GLU A 100 -43.68 -9.16 2.62
C GLU A 100 -44.16 -10.55 3.06
N VAL A 101 -43.22 -11.49 3.16
CA VAL A 101 -43.38 -12.76 3.87
C VAL A 101 -42.23 -12.87 4.85
N ASN A 102 -42.53 -12.83 6.14
CA ASN A 102 -41.54 -12.77 7.20
C ASN A 102 -41.78 -13.93 8.19
N LYS A 103 -40.71 -14.62 8.60
CA LYS A 103 -40.78 -15.66 9.64
C LYS A 103 -39.97 -15.18 10.84
N ASP A 104 -40.59 -15.15 12.00
CA ASP A 104 -39.95 -14.68 13.22
C ASP A 104 -39.16 -15.80 13.94
N ASP A 105 -38.50 -15.40 15.01
CA ASP A 105 -37.58 -16.25 15.77
C ASP A 105 -38.30 -17.32 16.62
N ILE A 106 -39.59 -17.11 16.94
CA ILE A 106 -40.42 -18.12 17.63
C ILE A 106 -41.05 -19.14 16.65
N GLY A 107 -40.85 -18.91 15.35
CA GLY A 107 -41.20 -19.81 14.27
C GLY A 107 -42.50 -19.46 13.55
N ASP A 108 -43.15 -18.39 13.96
CA ASP A 108 -44.40 -17.88 13.38
C ASP A 108 -44.10 -17.16 12.06
N THR A 109 -45.09 -17.04 11.18
CA THR A 109 -44.91 -16.45 9.84
C THR A 109 -45.99 -15.42 9.54
N PHE A 110 -45.60 -14.25 9.08
CA PHE A 110 -46.48 -13.16 8.66
C PHE A 110 -46.44 -13.01 7.14
N VAL A 111 -47.61 -12.95 6.51
CA VAL A 111 -47.77 -12.61 5.09
C VAL A 111 -48.53 -11.30 5.00
N LYS A 112 -47.85 -10.23 4.55
CA LYS A 112 -48.38 -8.88 4.44
C LYS A 112 -48.75 -8.56 3.01
N PHE A 113 -49.95 -8.03 2.84
CA PHE A 113 -50.50 -7.62 1.54
C PHE A 113 -50.79 -6.12 1.55
N ALA A 114 -50.54 -5.46 0.42
CA ALA A 114 -51.08 -4.14 0.10
C ALA A 114 -52.32 -4.29 -0.76
N GLN A 115 -53.30 -3.43 -0.52
CA GLN A 115 -54.47 -3.33 -1.39
C GLN A 115 -54.10 -2.69 -2.73
N VAL A 116 -54.76 -3.14 -3.78
CA VAL A 116 -54.59 -2.69 -5.16
C VAL A 116 -55.97 -2.39 -5.73
N ILE A 117 -56.15 -1.20 -6.30
CA ILE A 117 -57.34 -0.82 -7.07
C ILE A 117 -56.89 -0.54 -8.50
N GLU A 118 -57.51 -1.22 -9.48
CA GLU A 118 -57.17 -1.12 -10.91
C GLU A 118 -55.68 -1.33 -11.23
N GLY A 119 -54.98 -2.15 -10.43
CA GLY A 119 -53.55 -2.44 -10.58
C GLY A 119 -52.60 -1.43 -9.91
N THR A 120 -53.12 -0.41 -9.23
CA THR A 120 -52.34 0.59 -8.49
C THR A 120 -52.51 0.39 -6.98
N GLU A 121 -51.40 0.40 -6.24
CA GLU A 121 -51.40 0.21 -4.78
C GLU A 121 -52.11 1.37 -4.06
N VAL A 122 -52.92 1.04 -3.04
CA VAL A 122 -53.62 2.00 -2.19
C VAL A 122 -52.74 2.36 -1.00
N HIS A 123 -52.56 3.66 -0.78
CA HIS A 123 -51.67 4.17 0.26
C HIS A 123 -52.22 3.86 1.65
N ASN A 124 -51.40 3.18 2.47
CA ASN A 124 -51.68 2.81 3.86
C ASN A 124 -52.77 1.74 4.06
N SER A 125 -53.27 1.11 3.00
CA SER A 125 -54.26 0.04 3.07
C SER A 125 -53.57 -1.33 2.98
N LEU A 126 -53.42 -1.99 4.12
CA LEU A 126 -52.63 -3.21 4.29
C LEU A 126 -53.43 -4.28 5.03
N ILE A 127 -53.19 -5.57 4.73
CA ILE A 127 -53.72 -6.70 5.49
C ILE A 127 -52.64 -7.76 5.72
N ASN A 128 -52.55 -8.27 6.94
CA ASN A 128 -51.55 -9.21 7.43
C ASN A 128 -52.21 -10.53 7.79
N VAL A 129 -51.64 -11.66 7.34
CA VAL A 129 -52.04 -13.01 7.72
C VAL A 129 -50.92 -13.63 8.56
N HIS A 130 -51.24 -14.01 9.79
CA HIS A 130 -50.30 -14.54 10.76
C HIS A 130 -50.51 -16.05 10.95
N TYR A 131 -49.45 -16.83 10.71
CA TYR A 131 -49.35 -18.25 10.95
C TYR A 131 -48.54 -18.52 12.22
N ASP A 132 -48.98 -19.43 13.06
CA ASP A 132 -48.15 -19.96 14.14
C ASP A 132 -47.02 -20.86 13.60
N LYS A 133 -46.09 -21.26 14.46
CA LYS A 133 -45.00 -22.19 14.16
C LYS A 133 -45.44 -23.54 13.62
N ASN A 134 -46.69 -23.93 13.84
CA ASN A 134 -47.24 -25.17 13.33
C ASN A 134 -47.80 -25.00 11.92
N GLY A 135 -47.92 -23.77 11.41
CA GLY A 135 -48.48 -23.44 10.10
C GLY A 135 -49.99 -23.24 10.11
N VAL A 136 -50.59 -23.00 11.27
CA VAL A 136 -52.01 -22.67 11.45
C VAL A 136 -52.18 -21.16 11.42
N ILE A 137 -53.15 -20.63 10.67
CA ILE A 137 -53.46 -19.20 10.69
C ILE A 137 -54.13 -18.87 12.01
N VAL A 138 -53.50 -18.03 12.83
CA VAL A 138 -53.96 -17.68 14.17
C VAL A 138 -54.53 -16.26 14.28
N SER A 139 -54.18 -15.38 13.35
CA SER A 139 -54.82 -14.07 13.21
C SER A 139 -54.72 -13.47 11.81
N VAL A 140 -55.64 -12.57 11.49
CA VAL A 140 -55.58 -11.68 10.35
C VAL A 140 -55.95 -10.27 10.79
N ASN A 141 -55.10 -9.29 10.49
CA ASN A 141 -55.38 -7.89 10.83
C ASN A 141 -55.07 -6.95 9.67
N GLY A 142 -55.80 -5.85 9.55
CA GLY A 142 -55.56 -4.89 8.48
C GLY A 142 -56.61 -3.81 8.36
N ASN A 143 -56.41 -2.93 7.39
CA ASN A 143 -57.34 -1.88 7.00
C ASN A 143 -57.40 -1.82 5.46
N LEU A 144 -58.56 -2.09 4.88
CA LEU A 144 -58.76 -2.10 3.44
C LEU A 144 -59.89 -1.13 3.07
N GLU A 145 -59.72 -0.40 1.97
CA GLU A 145 -60.73 0.49 1.43
C GLU A 145 -61.89 -0.31 0.83
N GLU A 146 -63.10 -0.14 1.38
CA GLU A 146 -64.31 -0.78 0.85
C GLU A 146 -64.74 -0.20 -0.50
N ASN A 147 -64.53 1.11 -0.70
CA ASN A 147 -64.80 1.77 -1.96
C ASN A 147 -63.66 1.48 -2.94
N LYS A 148 -63.97 0.97 -4.13
CA LYS A 148 -62.99 0.62 -5.16
C LYS A 148 -63.06 1.55 -6.38
N GLU A 149 -63.95 2.54 -6.36
CA GLU A 149 -64.13 3.45 -7.49
C GLU A 149 -63.11 4.60 -7.43
N ILE A 150 -62.30 4.74 -8.49
CA ILE A 150 -61.37 5.86 -8.65
C ILE A 150 -62.12 7.06 -9.24
N THR A 151 -62.09 8.18 -8.54
CA THR A 151 -62.60 9.47 -9.03
C THR A 151 -61.53 10.19 -9.85
N THR A 152 -61.90 10.64 -11.05
CA THR A 152 -61.01 11.39 -11.94
C THR A 152 -61.56 12.79 -12.20
N HIS A 153 -60.69 13.80 -12.16
CA HIS A 153 -61.08 15.21 -12.34
C HIS A 153 -60.88 15.72 -13.78
N GLY A 154 -60.14 14.97 -14.60
CA GLY A 154 -59.82 15.34 -15.97
C GLY A 154 -59.77 14.13 -16.89
N SER A 155 -59.59 14.40 -18.18
CA SER A 155 -59.64 13.37 -19.23
C SER A 155 -58.26 13.04 -19.81
N LYS A 156 -57.18 13.60 -19.28
CA LYS A 156 -55.82 13.42 -19.81
C LYS A 156 -54.80 13.19 -18.69
N ALA A 157 -54.24 11.98 -18.67
CA ALA A 157 -53.13 11.62 -17.80
C ALA A 157 -51.92 12.55 -18.01
N ILE A 158 -51.36 13.08 -16.92
CA ILE A 158 -50.10 13.83 -16.90
C ILE A 158 -48.92 12.89 -16.70
N SER A 159 -47.74 13.31 -17.18
CA SER A 159 -46.51 12.54 -16.97
C SER A 159 -45.98 12.68 -15.53
N PRO A 160 -45.17 11.71 -15.04
CA PRO A 160 -44.43 11.85 -13.78
C PRO A 160 -43.62 13.15 -13.68
N GLU A 161 -43.00 13.59 -14.78
CA GLU A 161 -42.22 14.83 -14.84
C GLU A 161 -43.11 16.07 -14.76
N GLU A 162 -44.28 16.03 -15.39
CA GLU A 162 -45.30 17.09 -15.27
C GLU A 162 -45.81 17.18 -13.83
N ALA A 163 -46.06 16.05 -13.17
CA ALA A 163 -46.47 15.99 -11.77
C ALA A 163 -45.39 16.55 -10.83
N ILE A 164 -44.11 16.21 -11.06
CA ILE A 164 -42.97 16.79 -10.33
C ILE A 164 -42.90 18.31 -10.54
N LYS A 165 -43.17 18.79 -11.75
CA LYS A 165 -43.19 20.24 -12.04
C LYS A 165 -44.32 20.95 -11.28
N ILE A 166 -45.51 20.36 -11.25
CA ILE A 166 -46.67 20.85 -10.51
C ILE A 166 -46.41 20.85 -8.99
N ALA A 167 -45.77 19.79 -8.47
CA ALA A 167 -45.40 19.69 -7.07
C ALA A 167 -44.34 20.73 -6.68
N LYS A 168 -43.32 20.94 -7.52
CA LYS A 168 -42.32 22.00 -7.31
C LYS A 168 -42.95 23.40 -7.33
N SER A 169 -43.92 23.65 -8.19
CA SER A 169 -44.56 24.98 -8.27
C SER A 169 -45.41 25.34 -7.06
N GLN A 170 -45.66 24.41 -6.14
CA GLN A 170 -46.35 24.69 -4.88
C GLN A 170 -45.47 25.44 -3.87
N PHE A 171 -44.15 25.53 -4.08
CA PHE A 171 -43.21 26.04 -3.07
C PHE A 171 -42.14 26.97 -3.67
N GLU A 172 -41.75 27.98 -2.91
CA GLU A 172 -40.56 28.79 -3.19
C GLU A 172 -39.34 28.18 -2.50
N PHE A 173 -38.32 27.80 -3.28
CA PHE A 173 -37.08 27.22 -2.74
C PHE A 173 -35.87 27.62 -3.58
N LYS A 174 -34.69 27.72 -2.97
CA LYS A 174 -33.43 27.95 -3.71
C LYS A 174 -32.87 26.68 -4.33
N LYS A 175 -32.84 25.60 -3.56
CA LYS A 175 -32.29 24.30 -3.98
C LYS A 175 -32.98 23.15 -3.25
N LEU A 176 -33.31 22.11 -4.00
CA LEU A 176 -33.81 20.85 -3.45
C LEU A 176 -32.65 20.00 -2.92
N LYS A 177 -32.86 19.36 -1.77
CA LYS A 177 -31.87 18.50 -1.11
C LYS A 177 -31.88 17.07 -1.66
N LYS A 178 -33.03 16.62 -2.16
CA LYS A 178 -33.19 15.33 -2.86
C LYS A 178 -33.85 15.58 -4.22
N THR A 179 -33.50 14.77 -5.23
CA THR A 179 -34.17 14.79 -6.53
C THR A 179 -35.58 14.19 -6.34
N PRO A 180 -36.66 14.95 -6.63
CA PRO A 180 -38.01 14.42 -6.43
C PRO A 180 -38.30 13.26 -7.39
N LYS A 181 -38.97 12.24 -6.88
CA LYS A 181 -39.52 11.12 -7.65
C LYS A 181 -41.04 11.16 -7.54
N ALA A 182 -41.72 10.74 -8.60
CA ALA A 182 -43.16 10.57 -8.61
C ALA A 182 -43.48 9.08 -8.46
N GLU A 183 -44.11 8.73 -7.35
CA GLU A 183 -44.61 7.39 -7.06
C GLU A 183 -46.11 7.35 -7.35
N LYS A 184 -46.56 6.45 -8.21
CA LYS A 184 -47.97 6.34 -8.58
C LYS A 184 -48.68 5.44 -7.57
N LEU A 185 -49.74 5.94 -6.96
CA LEU A 185 -50.53 5.23 -5.96
C LEU A 185 -51.98 5.75 -5.92
N VAL A 186 -52.85 5.06 -5.20
CA VAL A 186 -54.20 5.54 -4.88
C VAL A 186 -54.18 6.12 -3.46
N ILE A 187 -54.79 7.28 -3.25
CA ILE A 187 -55.10 7.79 -1.91
C ILE A 187 -56.61 7.90 -1.73
N THR A 188 -57.07 7.69 -0.50
CA THR A 188 -58.44 8.01 -0.08
C THR A 188 -58.41 9.33 0.68
N GLU A 189 -59.19 10.30 0.22
CA GLU A 189 -59.41 11.57 0.92
C GLU A 189 -60.92 11.81 1.02
N ASP A 190 -61.44 12.01 2.24
CA ASP A 190 -62.88 12.14 2.53
C ASP A 190 -63.76 11.00 1.97
N GLY A 191 -63.25 9.77 1.98
CA GLY A 191 -63.95 8.58 1.46
C GLY A 191 -63.98 8.47 -0.06
N VAL A 192 -63.20 9.30 -0.77
CA VAL A 192 -63.08 9.30 -2.23
C VAL A 192 -61.67 8.91 -2.65
N ASN A 193 -61.56 7.94 -3.56
CA ASN A 193 -60.27 7.45 -4.03
C ASN A 193 -59.79 8.25 -5.25
N TYR A 194 -58.52 8.63 -5.23
CA TYR A 194 -57.86 9.32 -6.34
C TYR A 194 -56.59 8.57 -6.73
N GLU A 195 -56.39 8.36 -8.03
CA GLU A 195 -55.10 7.95 -8.54
C GLU A 195 -54.19 9.17 -8.65
N VAL A 196 -53.07 9.15 -7.92
CA VAL A 196 -52.17 10.29 -7.77
C VAL A 196 -50.71 9.89 -7.97
N TYR A 197 -49.88 10.87 -8.28
CA TYR A 197 -48.45 10.81 -8.04
C TYR A 197 -48.14 11.42 -6.68
N LYS A 198 -47.47 10.68 -5.80
CA LYS A 198 -46.86 11.18 -4.56
C LYS A 198 -45.44 11.68 -4.87
N ILE A 199 -45.18 12.95 -4.59
CA ILE A 199 -43.87 13.59 -4.81
C ILE A 199 -43.39 14.23 -3.52
N ASN A 200 -42.22 13.84 -3.03
CA ASN A 200 -41.57 14.53 -1.92
C ASN A 200 -40.75 15.74 -2.42
N ILE A 201 -41.04 16.93 -1.89
CA ILE A 201 -40.32 18.17 -2.15
C ILE A 201 -39.60 18.59 -0.87
N PHE A 202 -38.27 18.47 -0.84
CA PHE A 202 -37.43 18.77 0.32
C PHE A 202 -36.37 19.85 0.01
N PHE A 203 -36.37 20.95 0.77
CA PHE A 203 -35.46 22.10 0.65
C PHE A 203 -35.17 22.73 2.02
N MET A 204 -34.07 23.49 2.12
CA MET A 204 -33.63 24.16 3.36
C MET A 204 -33.72 25.70 3.33
N GLU A 205 -33.91 26.32 2.16
CA GLU A 205 -33.93 27.78 2.00
C GLU A 205 -35.06 28.22 1.06
N PRO A 206 -35.77 29.34 1.32
CA PRO A 206 -35.53 30.34 2.38
C PRO A 206 -35.94 29.90 3.80
N THR A 207 -36.80 28.88 3.89
CA THR A 207 -37.15 28.19 5.13
C THR A 207 -37.11 26.69 4.86
N ILE A 208 -36.84 25.88 5.87
CA ILE A 208 -36.84 24.42 5.71
C ILE A 208 -38.27 23.94 5.39
N GLY A 209 -38.39 23.07 4.40
CA GLY A 209 -39.66 22.54 3.91
C GLY A 209 -39.49 21.11 3.41
N SER A 210 -40.32 20.17 3.88
CA SER A 210 -40.39 18.79 3.39
C SER A 210 -41.85 18.43 3.27
N TYR A 211 -42.34 18.26 2.05
CA TYR A 211 -43.77 18.04 1.79
C TYR A 211 -43.97 16.83 0.90
N ASN A 212 -44.94 15.97 1.22
CA ASN A 212 -45.49 15.03 0.25
C ASN A 212 -46.64 15.73 -0.48
N VAL A 213 -46.50 15.91 -1.79
CA VAL A 213 -47.56 16.45 -2.65
C VAL A 213 -48.17 15.30 -3.43
N PHE A 214 -49.50 15.19 -3.37
CA PHE A 214 -50.27 14.17 -4.09
C PHE A 214 -50.99 14.84 -5.25
N VAL A 215 -50.53 14.57 -6.47
CA VAL A 215 -51.02 15.19 -7.71
C VAL A 215 -51.85 14.18 -8.49
N GLU A 216 -53.14 14.44 -8.71
CA GLU A 216 -54.04 13.55 -9.44
C GLU A 216 -53.61 13.37 -10.89
N VAL A 217 -53.62 12.10 -11.31
CA VAL A 217 -52.99 11.65 -12.56
C VAL A 217 -53.69 12.24 -13.78
N ASN A 218 -55.01 12.40 -13.80
CA ASN A 218 -55.77 12.73 -15.01
C ASN A 218 -56.11 14.22 -15.21
N SER A 219 -55.69 15.08 -14.30
CA SER A 219 -55.93 16.53 -14.31
C SER A 219 -54.72 17.35 -13.86
N GLY A 220 -53.78 16.75 -13.12
CA GLY A 220 -52.70 17.49 -12.46
C GLY A 220 -53.14 18.33 -11.27
N LYS A 221 -54.36 18.11 -10.76
CA LYS A 221 -54.86 18.76 -9.56
C LYS A 221 -54.12 18.22 -8.33
N VAL A 222 -53.61 19.10 -7.48
CA VAL A 222 -53.09 18.70 -6.17
C VAL A 222 -54.26 18.31 -5.28
N ILE A 223 -54.33 17.06 -4.87
CA ILE A 223 -55.37 16.51 -4.00
C ILE A 223 -55.06 16.79 -2.55
N LYS A 224 -53.81 16.52 -2.15
CA LYS A 224 -53.34 16.66 -0.77
C LYS A 224 -51.91 17.14 -0.77
N THR A 225 -51.56 17.93 0.23
CA THR A 225 -50.17 18.26 0.57
C THR A 225 -49.97 18.00 2.05
N GLU A 226 -49.04 17.11 2.38
CA GLU A 226 -48.71 16.76 3.76
C GLU A 226 -47.37 17.38 4.12
N ASN A 227 -47.35 18.22 5.15
CA ASN A 227 -46.10 18.73 5.70
C ASN A 227 -45.43 17.64 6.55
N LYS A 228 -44.21 17.28 6.20
CA LYS A 228 -43.37 16.36 6.97
C LYS A 228 -42.53 17.08 8.04
N ILE A 229 -42.52 18.41 8.06
CA ILE A 229 -41.79 19.22 9.02
C ILE A 229 -42.75 19.74 10.09
N ARG A 230 -42.56 19.30 11.33
CA ARG A 230 -43.00 20.05 12.51
C ARG A 230 -42.06 21.26 12.66
N TYR A 231 -42.61 22.47 12.78
CA TYR A 231 -41.80 23.70 12.89
C TYR A 231 -40.93 23.62 14.14
N ASN A 232 -39.67 23.27 13.97
CA ASN A 232 -38.67 23.18 15.03
C ASN A 232 -37.65 24.30 14.76
N THR A 233 -37.85 25.47 15.35
CA THR A 233 -36.88 26.58 15.24
C THR A 233 -35.77 26.36 16.27
N PRO A 234 -34.48 26.25 15.86
CA PRO A 234 -33.42 26.06 16.82
C PRO A 234 -33.32 27.22 17.81
N VAL A 235 -33.26 26.90 19.11
CA VAL A 235 -33.11 27.86 20.20
C VAL A 235 -32.17 27.30 21.26
N THR A 236 -31.54 28.18 22.05
CA THR A 236 -30.71 27.78 23.20
C THR A 236 -31.53 27.89 24.49
N GLY A 237 -31.39 26.90 25.36
CA GLY A 237 -31.96 26.86 26.70
C GLY A 237 -30.94 26.42 27.75
N THR A 238 -31.42 26.15 28.95
CA THR A 238 -30.58 25.69 30.08
C THR A 238 -31.26 24.55 30.81
N GLY A 239 -30.49 23.62 31.38
CA GLY A 239 -31.01 22.59 32.28
C GLY A 239 -30.09 22.33 33.46
N ILE A 240 -30.60 21.65 34.48
CA ILE A 240 -29.78 21.13 35.59
C ILE A 240 -29.57 19.64 35.33
N ASP A 241 -28.31 19.21 35.21
CA ASP A 241 -27.97 17.80 35.01
C ASP A 241 -28.07 16.99 36.30
N VAL A 242 -27.84 15.68 36.20
CA VAL A 242 -27.87 14.73 37.34
C VAL A 242 -26.93 15.14 38.47
N LEU A 243 -25.77 15.70 38.12
CA LEU A 243 -24.75 16.17 39.07
C LEU A 243 -25.02 17.58 39.62
N GLY A 244 -26.20 18.15 39.33
CA GLY A 244 -26.61 19.47 39.80
C GLY A 244 -25.94 20.65 39.06
N LYS A 245 -25.23 20.41 37.96
CA LYS A 245 -24.56 21.44 37.16
C LYS A 245 -25.53 22.02 36.14
N THR A 246 -25.52 23.34 35.99
CA THR A 246 -26.26 24.00 34.91
C THR A 246 -25.58 23.78 33.56
N ARG A 247 -26.32 23.24 32.60
CA ARG A 247 -25.89 22.98 31.22
C ARG A 247 -26.61 23.89 30.24
N GLU A 248 -25.90 24.33 29.22
CA GLU A 248 -26.50 24.94 28.03
C GLU A 248 -27.04 23.83 27.13
N LEU A 249 -28.28 23.98 26.66
CA LEU A 249 -28.96 23.01 25.80
C LEU A 249 -29.29 23.64 24.46
N LYS A 250 -29.11 22.87 23.39
CA LYS A 250 -29.58 23.22 22.05
C LYS A 250 -30.93 22.53 21.86
N LEU A 251 -31.97 23.33 21.62
CA LEU A 251 -33.35 22.88 21.64
C LEU A 251 -34.03 23.28 20.33
N SER A 252 -35.24 22.78 20.14
CA SER A 252 -36.13 23.21 19.07
C SER A 252 -37.44 23.76 19.64
N GLU A 253 -37.78 24.99 19.26
CA GLU A 253 -39.08 25.60 19.53
C GLU A 253 -40.11 25.11 18.52
N TYR A 254 -41.23 24.56 19.00
CA TYR A 254 -42.36 24.16 18.17
C TYR A 254 -43.70 24.54 18.78
N LYS A 255 -44.73 24.62 17.94
CA LYS A 255 -46.09 24.88 18.39
C LYS A 255 -46.82 23.55 18.57
N ASP A 256 -47.30 23.28 19.78
CA ASP A 256 -48.18 22.16 20.06
C ASP A 256 -49.60 22.50 19.56
N GLU A 257 -50.07 21.75 18.57
CA GLU A 257 -51.39 21.96 17.96
C GLU A 257 -52.56 21.55 18.87
N ALA A 258 -52.34 20.65 19.83
CA ALA A 258 -53.37 20.21 20.76
C ALA A 258 -53.61 21.26 21.87
N GLU A 259 -52.57 21.96 22.31
CA GLU A 259 -52.65 22.92 23.41
C GLU A 259 -52.60 24.40 22.99
N ASP A 260 -52.35 24.70 21.71
CA ASP A 260 -52.10 26.05 21.17
C ASP A 260 -50.96 26.79 21.92
N LYS A 261 -49.98 26.05 22.44
CA LYS A 261 -48.83 26.59 23.19
C LYS A 261 -47.51 26.37 22.46
N VAL A 262 -46.56 27.27 22.72
CA VAL A 262 -45.17 27.09 22.33
C VAL A 262 -44.50 26.13 23.30
N GLN A 263 -43.85 25.11 22.76
CA GLN A 263 -43.05 24.12 23.47
C GLN A 263 -41.60 24.22 23.00
N TYR A 264 -40.68 23.88 23.89
CA TYR A 264 -39.26 23.74 23.63
C TYR A 264 -38.91 22.27 23.80
N GLY A 265 -38.60 21.57 22.72
CA GLY A 265 -38.21 20.16 22.74
C GLY A 265 -36.69 20.00 22.82
N MET A 266 -36.23 18.95 23.51
CA MET A 266 -34.84 18.49 23.50
C MET A 266 -34.48 17.86 22.15
N LEU A 267 -34.38 18.71 21.14
CA LEU A 267 -34.03 18.38 19.77
C LEU A 267 -33.04 19.41 19.22
N ASP A 268 -31.79 19.00 19.04
CA ASP A 268 -30.73 19.78 18.40
C ASP A 268 -30.66 19.45 16.90
N LEU A 269 -31.10 20.39 16.06
CA LEU A 269 -30.96 20.32 14.59
C LEU A 269 -29.76 21.11 14.06
N THR A 270 -28.91 21.63 14.95
CA THR A 270 -27.80 22.55 14.61
C THR A 270 -26.45 21.87 14.59
N ASN A 271 -26.36 20.63 15.07
CA ASN A 271 -25.11 19.89 15.09
C ASN A 271 -24.65 19.57 13.66
N GLU A 272 -23.43 19.95 13.30
CA GLU A 272 -22.90 19.72 11.94
C GLU A 272 -22.40 18.26 11.72
N ALA A 273 -22.37 17.46 12.78
CA ALA A 273 -21.84 16.10 12.78
C ALA A 273 -22.92 15.02 12.94
N THR A 274 -24.19 15.38 12.98
CA THR A 274 -25.34 14.46 13.00
C THR A 274 -26.57 15.18 12.44
N GLU A 275 -27.53 14.45 11.87
CA GLU A 275 -28.80 15.00 11.40
C GLU A 275 -29.64 15.60 12.54
N ALA A 276 -29.57 15.01 13.73
CA ALA A 276 -30.23 15.52 14.94
C ALA A 276 -29.67 14.87 16.20
N ILE A 277 -29.76 15.55 17.34
CA ILE A 277 -29.72 14.92 18.67
C ILE A 277 -31.09 15.10 19.29
N ALA A 278 -31.78 14.01 19.61
CA ALA A 278 -33.13 14.00 20.16
C ALA A 278 -33.17 13.23 21.48
N THR A 279 -33.91 13.74 22.47
CA THR A 279 -34.04 13.08 23.77
C THR A 279 -35.51 12.92 24.14
N TYR A 280 -35.84 11.70 24.54
CA TYR A 280 -37.19 11.25 24.78
C TYR A 280 -37.35 10.69 26.19
N ASP A 281 -38.60 10.62 26.63
CA ASP A 281 -39.05 10.14 27.93
C ASP A 281 -39.92 8.89 27.71
N ALA A 282 -39.53 7.77 28.32
CA ALA A 282 -40.28 6.52 28.30
C ALA A 282 -41.35 6.43 29.39
N SER A 283 -41.49 7.45 30.23
CA SER A 283 -42.48 7.59 31.30
C SER A 283 -42.51 6.41 32.27
N ASN A 284 -41.33 5.89 32.61
CA ASN A 284 -41.12 4.71 33.45
C ASN A 284 -41.73 3.41 32.89
N SER A 285 -41.96 3.34 31.58
CA SER A 285 -42.51 2.16 30.90
C SER A 285 -41.41 1.26 30.36
N THR A 286 -41.66 -0.06 30.38
CA THR A 286 -40.93 -1.09 29.62
C THR A 286 -41.86 -1.87 28.69
N GLU A 287 -43.04 -1.32 28.38
CA GLU A 287 -44.04 -1.98 27.54
C GLU A 287 -43.55 -2.14 26.10
N GLU A 288 -44.11 -3.12 25.38
CA GLU A 288 -43.76 -3.45 24.00
C GLU A 288 -44.06 -2.30 23.01
N GLN A 289 -44.98 -1.39 23.37
CA GLN A 289 -45.21 -0.12 22.68
C GLN A 289 -45.34 1.03 23.69
N PRO A 290 -44.22 1.49 24.27
CA PRO A 290 -44.26 2.57 25.24
C PRO A 290 -44.59 3.88 24.52
N ASN A 291 -45.38 4.74 25.16
CA ASN A 291 -45.62 6.10 24.67
C ASN A 291 -44.38 6.96 24.90
N ILE A 292 -43.36 6.77 24.05
CA ILE A 292 -42.11 7.53 24.07
C ILE A 292 -42.37 8.93 23.53
N LEU A 293 -42.16 9.94 24.37
CA LEU A 293 -42.44 11.33 24.03
C LEU A 293 -41.16 12.16 23.99
N LEU A 294 -41.08 13.09 23.05
CA LEU A 294 -39.99 14.06 23.02
C LEU A 294 -40.04 14.89 24.31
N VAL A 295 -38.93 14.93 25.05
CA VAL A 295 -38.83 15.74 26.27
C VAL A 295 -39.01 17.20 25.89
N SER A 296 -40.06 17.83 26.42
CA SER A 296 -40.42 19.19 26.07
C SER A 296 -40.88 19.99 27.29
N ASN A 297 -40.71 21.31 27.21
CA ASN A 297 -41.15 22.22 28.25
C ASN A 297 -41.67 23.53 27.66
N THR A 298 -42.61 24.17 28.37
CA THR A 298 -43.18 25.48 28.00
C THR A 298 -42.18 26.63 28.18
N THR A 299 -41.05 26.37 28.85
CA THR A 299 -39.94 27.33 29.01
C THR A 299 -38.65 26.73 28.47
N LYS A 300 -37.66 27.58 28.19
CA LYS A 300 -36.31 27.15 27.78
C LYS A 300 -35.47 26.60 28.95
N ALA A 301 -36.05 26.46 30.15
CA ALA A 301 -35.35 26.08 31.38
C ALA A 301 -35.83 24.72 31.91
N PHE A 302 -34.96 23.72 31.89
CA PHE A 302 -35.21 22.33 32.30
C PHE A 302 -34.60 22.05 33.67
N THR A 303 -35.26 22.50 34.73
CA THR A 303 -34.67 22.53 36.10
C THR A 303 -35.41 21.67 37.12
N ALA A 304 -36.40 20.89 36.70
CA ALA A 304 -37.16 19.99 37.58
C ALA A 304 -36.39 18.68 37.78
N GLU A 305 -36.77 17.87 38.76
CA GLU A 305 -36.04 16.63 39.09
C GLU A 305 -36.11 15.64 37.94
N GLU A 306 -37.29 15.47 37.35
CA GLU A 306 -37.56 14.68 36.15
C GLU A 306 -36.79 15.18 34.92
N HIS A 307 -36.25 16.40 34.93
CA HIS A 307 -35.44 16.88 33.83
C HIS A 307 -33.98 16.44 33.91
N LYS A 308 -33.49 15.96 35.05
CA LYS A 308 -32.04 15.73 35.23
C LYS A 308 -31.49 14.69 34.27
N ALA A 309 -32.12 13.52 34.18
CA ALA A 309 -31.72 12.47 33.25
C ALA A 309 -31.73 12.94 31.78
N PRO A 310 -32.82 13.49 31.24
CA PRO A 310 -32.83 13.94 29.85
C PRO A 310 -31.89 15.12 29.58
N VAL A 311 -31.67 16.03 30.55
CA VAL A 311 -30.65 17.09 30.43
C VAL A 311 -29.26 16.49 30.27
N SER A 312 -28.90 15.50 31.10
CA SER A 312 -27.60 14.84 31.01
C SER A 312 -27.44 14.07 29.70
N ALA A 313 -28.42 13.24 29.33
CA ALA A 313 -28.40 12.47 28.09
C ALA A 313 -28.20 13.36 26.86
N HIS A 314 -29.01 14.43 26.74
CA HIS A 314 -28.94 15.36 25.62
C HIS A 314 -27.60 16.09 25.52
N TYR A 315 -27.11 16.59 26.66
CA TYR A 315 -25.84 17.31 26.71
C TYR A 315 -24.65 16.38 26.44
N ASN A 316 -24.64 15.18 27.02
CA ASN A 316 -23.55 14.22 26.90
C ASN A 316 -23.47 13.65 25.47
N ALA A 317 -24.60 13.38 24.82
CA ALA A 317 -24.64 12.98 23.41
C ALA A 317 -23.96 14.01 22.48
N ASP A 318 -24.18 15.32 22.70
CA ASP A 318 -23.48 16.38 21.97
C ASP A 318 -21.95 16.33 22.18
N LYS A 319 -21.49 15.97 23.38
CA LYS A 319 -20.05 15.83 23.66
C LYS A 319 -19.43 14.62 22.99
N VAL A 320 -20.12 13.47 22.98
CA VAL A 320 -19.66 12.26 22.28
C VAL A 320 -19.54 12.52 20.79
N ILE A 321 -20.58 13.07 20.15
CA ILE A 321 -20.55 13.42 18.72
C ILE A 321 -19.47 14.46 18.42
N GLY A 322 -19.34 15.46 19.29
CA GLY A 322 -18.28 16.45 19.20
C GLY A 322 -16.87 15.85 19.24
N PHE A 323 -16.64 14.84 20.10
CA PHE A 323 -15.38 14.11 20.18
C PHE A 323 -15.05 13.39 18.86
N TYR A 324 -15.96 12.55 18.36
CA TYR A 324 -15.74 11.81 17.11
C TYR A 324 -15.54 12.74 15.91
N LYS A 325 -16.32 13.83 15.83
CA LYS A 325 -16.17 14.84 14.79
C LYS A 325 -14.84 15.55 14.86
N LYS A 326 -14.47 16.09 16.02
CA LYS A 326 -13.26 16.93 16.14
C LYS A 326 -11.98 16.11 16.00
N LEU A 327 -11.93 14.90 16.55
CA LEU A 327 -10.70 14.11 16.59
C LEU A 327 -10.48 13.27 15.32
N PHE A 328 -11.57 12.78 14.72
CA PHE A 328 -11.51 11.84 13.59
C PHE A 328 -12.26 12.30 12.34
N ASN A 329 -12.93 13.45 12.38
CA ASN A 329 -13.82 13.93 11.32
C ASN A 329 -14.91 12.92 10.93
N ARG A 330 -15.34 12.07 11.87
CA ARG A 330 -16.46 11.15 11.67
C ARG A 330 -17.79 11.92 11.73
N ASN A 331 -18.71 11.61 10.84
CA ASN A 331 -20.06 12.19 10.83
C ASN A 331 -21.05 11.24 11.51
N SER A 332 -21.29 11.42 12.80
CA SER A 332 -22.10 10.54 13.65
C SER A 332 -21.54 9.11 13.78
N LEU A 333 -22.30 8.20 14.40
CA LEU A 333 -21.85 6.84 14.66
C LEU A 333 -21.78 6.00 13.39
N ASP A 334 -22.60 6.24 12.36
CA ASP A 334 -22.60 5.55 11.06
C ASP A 334 -21.67 6.16 10.00
N ASN A 335 -21.01 7.27 10.32
CA ASN A 335 -20.22 8.10 9.41
C ASN A 335 -21.01 8.73 8.23
N LYS A 336 -22.35 8.73 8.27
CA LYS A 336 -23.22 9.36 7.27
C LYS A 336 -24.15 10.41 7.89
N GLY A 337 -24.06 10.61 9.19
CA GLY A 337 -24.78 11.65 9.91
C GLY A 337 -26.06 11.14 10.55
N MET A 338 -26.19 9.85 10.88
CA MET A 338 -27.36 9.33 11.59
C MET A 338 -27.75 10.22 12.77
N ALA A 339 -29.06 10.38 12.98
CA ALA A 339 -29.60 11.02 14.18
C ALA A 339 -29.20 10.22 15.43
N ILE A 340 -29.07 10.92 16.54
CA ILE A 340 -28.74 10.35 17.85
C ILE A 340 -29.95 10.51 18.74
N GLU A 341 -30.50 9.39 19.19
CA GLU A 341 -31.73 9.36 19.97
C GLU A 341 -31.47 8.73 21.33
N SER A 342 -31.81 9.46 22.39
CA SER A 342 -31.66 9.04 23.78
C SER A 342 -33.04 8.86 24.41
N ILE A 343 -33.30 7.68 24.97
CA ILE A 343 -34.52 7.35 25.71
C ILE A 343 -34.18 7.34 27.20
N THR A 344 -34.83 8.20 27.97
CA THR A 344 -34.65 8.33 29.43
C THR A 344 -35.88 7.90 30.20
N HIS A 345 -35.77 7.71 31.52
CA HIS A 345 -36.85 7.18 32.36
C HIS A 345 -37.34 5.81 31.88
N LEU A 346 -36.41 4.94 31.50
CA LEU A 346 -36.74 3.57 31.09
C LEU A 346 -37.10 2.74 32.32
N GLY A 347 -38.32 2.20 32.33
CA GLY A 347 -38.81 1.37 33.43
C GLY A 347 -38.80 2.05 34.80
N SER A 348 -38.97 1.27 35.86
CA SER A 348 -38.92 1.74 37.24
C SER A 348 -37.73 1.09 37.95
N ASN A 349 -36.88 1.89 38.58
CA ASN A 349 -35.66 1.43 39.27
C ASN A 349 -34.76 0.55 38.38
N TYR A 350 -34.63 0.91 37.11
CA TYR A 350 -33.89 0.13 36.13
C TYR A 350 -32.39 0.42 36.24
N ASN A 351 -31.61 -0.52 36.78
CA ASN A 351 -30.16 -0.40 36.99
C ASN A 351 -29.38 -0.78 35.73
N ASN A 352 -29.73 -0.22 34.56
CA ASN A 352 -28.96 -0.45 33.35
C ASN A 352 -29.14 0.66 32.30
N ALA A 353 -28.17 0.73 31.39
CA ALA A 353 -28.22 1.49 30.15
C ALA A 353 -27.78 0.57 29.01
N PHE A 354 -28.29 0.79 27.80
CA PHE A 354 -27.91 -0.03 26.65
C PHE A 354 -28.11 0.70 25.32
N TRP A 355 -27.37 0.27 24.31
CA TRP A 355 -27.58 0.58 22.90
C TRP A 355 -28.46 -0.49 22.24
N ALA A 356 -29.55 -0.08 21.58
CA ALA A 356 -30.40 -0.98 20.79
C ALA A 356 -31.18 -0.20 19.72
N GLU A 357 -31.44 -0.82 18.57
CA GLU A 357 -32.29 -0.26 17.50
C GLU A 357 -31.88 1.17 17.09
N ASP A 358 -30.58 1.44 16.96
CA ASP A 358 -30.01 2.76 16.66
C ASP A 358 -30.22 3.85 17.74
N MET A 359 -30.59 3.47 18.97
CA MET A 359 -30.92 4.37 20.08
C MET A 359 -30.16 4.00 21.37
N MET A 360 -29.97 4.97 22.26
CA MET A 360 -29.50 4.70 23.62
C MET A 360 -30.67 4.73 24.59
N PHE A 361 -30.69 3.79 25.54
CA PHE A 361 -31.68 3.70 26.59
C PHE A 361 -31.02 3.85 27.96
N TYR A 362 -31.63 4.63 28.83
CA TYR A 362 -31.11 4.92 30.17
C TYR A 362 -32.20 4.67 31.22
N GLY A 363 -31.91 3.76 32.14
CA GLY A 363 -32.65 3.64 33.38
C GLY A 363 -32.34 4.77 34.37
N ASP A 364 -33.24 4.96 35.32
CA ASP A 364 -33.08 5.95 36.39
C ASP A 364 -32.25 5.45 37.58
N GLY A 365 -31.93 4.15 37.60
CA GLY A 365 -31.38 3.48 38.76
C GLY A 365 -32.37 3.35 39.91
N ASP A 366 -32.03 2.53 40.90
CA ASP A 366 -32.82 2.31 42.11
C ASP A 366 -32.56 3.33 43.23
N GLY A 367 -31.58 4.22 43.04
CA GLY A 367 -31.13 5.21 44.00
C GLY A 367 -30.16 4.68 45.06
N GLU A 368 -29.82 3.39 45.04
CA GLU A 368 -28.86 2.75 45.94
C GLU A 368 -27.60 2.27 45.19
N GLU A 369 -27.78 1.44 44.15
CA GLU A 369 -26.71 0.95 43.29
C GLU A 369 -26.39 1.94 42.17
N PHE A 370 -27.42 2.55 41.59
CA PHE A 370 -27.26 3.60 40.58
C PHE A 370 -28.22 4.76 40.84
N THR A 371 -27.77 5.97 40.51
CA THR A 371 -28.68 7.06 40.15
C THR A 371 -28.86 7.10 38.62
N TYR A 372 -29.46 8.16 38.09
CA TYR A 372 -29.74 8.33 36.66
C TYR A 372 -28.50 8.05 35.79
N LEU A 373 -28.48 6.94 35.05
CA LEU A 373 -27.27 6.44 34.37
C LEU A 373 -26.76 7.38 33.27
N SER A 374 -27.66 8.17 32.67
CA SER A 374 -27.29 9.23 31.70
C SER A 374 -26.44 10.36 32.30
N GLY A 375 -26.31 10.42 33.64
CA GLY A 375 -25.56 11.41 34.38
C GLY A 375 -24.04 11.34 34.17
N ASP A 376 -23.51 10.16 33.85
CA ASP A 376 -22.09 9.98 33.57
C ASP A 376 -21.81 10.12 32.06
N LEU A 377 -20.80 10.90 31.71
CA LEU A 377 -20.38 11.08 30.33
C LEU A 377 -19.68 9.83 29.79
N ASP A 378 -18.99 9.06 30.62
CA ASP A 378 -18.38 7.82 30.15
C ASP A 378 -19.40 6.72 29.85
N ILE A 379 -20.48 6.60 30.63
CA ILE A 379 -21.61 5.69 30.31
C ILE A 379 -22.28 6.12 29.00
N VAL A 380 -22.61 7.40 28.82
CA VAL A 380 -23.18 7.87 27.55
C VAL A 380 -22.20 7.64 26.38
N GLY A 381 -20.90 7.83 26.63
CA GLY A 381 -19.85 7.51 25.66
C GLY A 381 -19.72 6.02 25.35
N HIS A 382 -19.92 5.16 26.35
CA HIS A 382 -19.91 3.70 26.26
C HIS A 382 -21.07 3.23 25.36
N GLU A 383 -22.31 3.61 25.67
CA GLU A 383 -23.48 3.22 24.86
C GLU A 383 -23.36 3.65 23.40
N MET A 384 -22.95 4.90 23.17
CA MET A 384 -22.76 5.41 21.82
C MET A 384 -21.57 4.75 21.10
N THR A 385 -20.61 4.20 21.85
CA THR A 385 -19.49 3.44 21.26
C THR A 385 -19.94 2.06 20.79
N HIS A 386 -20.91 1.40 21.43
CA HIS A 386 -21.52 0.20 20.86
C HIS A 386 -22.09 0.46 19.47
N GLY A 387 -22.80 1.59 19.28
CA GLY A 387 -23.22 2.02 17.95
C GLY A 387 -22.04 2.24 16.98
N LEU A 388 -20.92 2.82 17.44
CA LEU A 388 -19.72 2.90 16.61
C LEU A 388 -19.20 1.50 16.22
N VAL A 389 -19.16 0.56 17.16
CA VAL A 389 -18.70 -0.82 16.92
C VAL A 389 -19.60 -1.50 15.89
N GLU A 390 -20.93 -1.44 16.07
CA GLU A 390 -21.92 -1.99 15.14
C GLU A 390 -21.73 -1.47 13.70
N TYR A 391 -21.58 -0.16 13.53
CA TYR A 391 -21.37 0.46 12.22
C TYR A 391 -19.95 0.35 11.66
N THR A 392 -19.06 -0.40 12.33
CA THR A 392 -17.66 -0.56 11.90
C THR A 392 -17.20 -2.02 11.95
N ALA A 393 -16.67 -2.48 13.09
CA ALA A 393 -16.13 -3.82 13.25
C ALA A 393 -17.24 -4.89 13.38
N GLY A 394 -18.41 -4.50 13.90
CA GLY A 394 -19.53 -5.39 14.18
C GLY A 394 -19.13 -6.56 15.07
N LEU A 395 -18.38 -6.30 16.16
CA LEU A 395 -17.92 -7.34 17.08
C LEU A 395 -19.12 -8.14 17.57
N VAL A 396 -19.04 -9.47 17.49
CA VAL A 396 -20.14 -10.31 17.97
C VAL A 396 -20.13 -10.25 19.50
N TYR A 397 -21.28 -9.93 20.08
CA TYR A 397 -21.48 -9.72 21.51
C TYR A 397 -21.52 -11.04 22.31
N GLU A 398 -20.47 -11.86 22.18
CA GLU A 398 -20.26 -13.11 22.91
C GLU A 398 -18.77 -13.39 23.12
N TYR A 399 -18.42 -14.08 24.20
CA TYR A 399 -17.05 -14.50 24.55
C TYR A 399 -16.02 -13.34 24.43
N GLN A 400 -14.86 -13.59 23.80
CA GLN A 400 -13.80 -12.58 23.66
C GLN A 400 -14.15 -11.43 22.71
N SER A 401 -14.96 -11.65 21.68
CA SER A 401 -15.36 -10.55 20.79
C SER A 401 -16.33 -9.62 21.50
N GLY A 402 -17.25 -10.15 22.31
CA GLY A 402 -18.14 -9.34 23.14
C GLY A 402 -17.40 -8.63 24.26
N ALA A 403 -16.47 -9.31 24.93
CA ALA A 403 -15.60 -8.66 25.92
C ALA A 403 -14.71 -7.57 25.32
N LEU A 404 -14.36 -7.69 24.03
CA LEU A 404 -13.65 -6.64 23.30
C LEU A 404 -14.58 -5.48 22.92
N ASP A 405 -15.85 -5.76 22.60
CA ASP A 405 -16.88 -4.73 22.38
C ASP A 405 -17.05 -3.86 23.64
N GLU A 406 -17.32 -4.50 24.78
CA GLU A 406 -17.37 -3.87 26.11
C GLU A 406 -16.12 -3.04 26.42
N SER A 407 -14.94 -3.61 26.16
CA SER A 407 -13.69 -2.91 26.39
C SER A 407 -13.49 -1.72 25.45
N MET A 408 -13.93 -1.80 24.19
CA MET A 408 -13.89 -0.66 23.28
C MET A 408 -14.81 0.45 23.77
N ALA A 409 -16.01 0.10 24.23
CA ALA A 409 -16.97 1.03 24.79
C ALA A 409 -16.41 1.73 26.05
N ASP A 410 -15.84 0.99 26.99
CA ASP A 410 -15.16 1.52 28.18
C ASP A 410 -13.98 2.44 27.82
N VAL A 411 -13.11 2.02 26.91
CA VAL A 411 -11.93 2.79 26.52
C VAL A 411 -12.35 4.10 25.86
N PHE A 412 -13.32 4.09 24.96
CA PHE A 412 -13.82 5.33 24.36
C PHE A 412 -14.60 6.18 25.34
N GLY A 413 -15.38 5.59 26.25
CA GLY A 413 -16.06 6.30 27.35
C GLY A 413 -15.07 7.14 28.17
N VAL A 414 -14.00 6.52 28.68
CA VAL A 414 -12.91 7.18 29.41
C VAL A 414 -12.21 8.25 28.56
N LEU A 415 -11.91 7.95 27.30
CA LEU A 415 -11.27 8.91 26.39
C LEU A 415 -12.18 10.13 26.15
N ILE A 416 -13.47 9.94 25.96
CA ILE A 416 -14.46 11.01 25.74
C ILE A 416 -14.61 11.84 27.02
N SER A 417 -14.80 11.19 28.17
CA SER A 417 -14.96 11.86 29.46
C SER A 417 -13.73 12.71 29.80
N SER A 418 -12.52 12.14 29.70
CA SER A 418 -11.27 12.88 29.93
C SER A 418 -11.03 13.99 28.89
N TYR A 419 -11.35 13.78 27.61
CA TYR A 419 -11.24 14.79 26.57
C TYR A 419 -12.11 16.02 26.88
N ASN A 420 -13.32 15.78 27.40
CA ASN A 420 -14.23 16.83 27.86
C ASN A 420 -13.73 17.49 29.16
N LYS A 421 -13.33 16.72 30.16
CA LYS A 421 -12.78 17.19 31.45
C LYS A 421 -11.61 18.17 31.27
N TYR A 422 -10.68 17.86 30.36
CA TYR A 422 -9.53 18.72 30.07
C TYR A 422 -9.80 19.78 29.00
N ASN A 423 -11.04 19.93 28.53
CA ASN A 423 -11.45 20.92 27.53
C ASN A 423 -10.58 20.89 26.25
N VAL A 424 -10.16 19.70 25.83
CA VAL A 424 -9.23 19.49 24.72
C VAL A 424 -9.81 20.03 23.40
N ALA A 425 -11.13 19.88 23.26
CA ALA A 425 -11.93 20.39 22.14
C ALA A 425 -11.75 21.90 21.86
N ASN A 426 -11.32 22.66 22.86
CA ASN A 426 -11.15 24.11 22.83
C ASN A 426 -9.71 24.52 23.17
N GLY A 427 -8.74 23.66 22.88
CA GLY A 427 -7.30 23.96 23.03
C GLY A 427 -6.71 23.60 24.40
N GLY A 428 -7.45 22.89 25.25
CA GLY A 428 -6.92 22.32 26.48
C GLY A 428 -5.87 21.23 26.23
N SER A 429 -5.05 20.93 27.24
CA SER A 429 -4.01 19.89 27.17
C SER A 429 -4.58 18.57 27.70
N TRP A 430 -4.62 17.54 26.84
CA TRP A 430 -5.10 16.22 27.22
C TRP A 430 -4.07 15.49 28.08
N LYS A 431 -4.29 15.47 29.39
CA LYS A 431 -3.39 14.81 30.35
C LYS A 431 -3.83 13.37 30.57
N PHE A 432 -2.85 12.51 30.79
CA PHE A 432 -3.10 11.19 31.36
C PHE A 432 -3.14 11.34 32.89
N ASP A 433 -4.23 10.91 33.50
CA ASP A 433 -4.40 10.83 34.95
C ASP A 433 -4.99 9.45 35.28
N PRO A 434 -4.32 8.59 36.07
CA PRO A 434 -4.84 7.28 36.44
C PRO A 434 -6.22 7.31 37.09
N ALA A 435 -6.59 8.40 37.76
CA ALA A 435 -7.90 8.54 38.39
C ALA A 435 -9.05 8.66 37.37
N ASP A 436 -8.75 9.00 36.11
CA ASP A 436 -9.75 9.11 35.04
C ASP A 436 -10.08 7.75 34.39
N TRP A 437 -9.41 6.65 34.78
CA TRP A 437 -9.53 5.33 34.14
C TRP A 437 -10.48 4.40 34.90
N VAL A 438 -11.66 4.94 35.18
CA VAL A 438 -12.82 4.26 35.77
C VAL A 438 -14.04 4.52 34.89
N VAL A 439 -15.11 3.75 35.08
CA VAL A 439 -16.37 3.90 34.35
C VAL A 439 -17.53 3.97 35.34
N GLY A 440 -18.44 4.92 35.15
CA GLY A 440 -19.65 5.09 35.95
C GLY A 440 -19.45 5.71 37.33
N ASP A 441 -18.29 6.34 37.61
CA ASP A 441 -17.98 6.88 38.94
C ASP A 441 -18.84 8.09 39.33
N ASP A 442 -19.48 8.77 38.37
CA ASP A 442 -20.37 9.90 38.65
C ASP A 442 -21.79 9.44 39.09
N VAL A 443 -22.18 8.17 38.86
CA VAL A 443 -23.56 7.69 39.07
C VAL A 443 -23.70 6.36 39.81
N TYR A 444 -22.64 5.56 39.91
CA TYR A 444 -22.61 4.32 40.67
C TYR A 444 -22.54 4.62 42.16
N THR A 445 -23.34 3.89 42.95
CA THR A 445 -23.37 3.92 44.42
C THR A 445 -23.29 5.33 45.01
N PRO A 446 -24.30 6.20 44.80
CA PRO A 446 -24.21 7.65 45.07
C PRO A 446 -23.85 8.04 46.52
N ASP A 447 -24.02 7.13 47.48
CA ASP A 447 -23.64 7.32 48.89
C ASP A 447 -22.20 6.87 49.23
N ILE A 448 -21.48 6.24 48.29
CA ILE A 448 -20.09 5.81 48.42
C ILE A 448 -19.22 6.71 47.54
N GLN A 449 -18.22 7.36 48.15
CA GLN A 449 -17.36 8.29 47.41
C GLN A 449 -16.11 7.60 46.89
N GLY A 450 -15.87 7.73 45.58
CA GLY A 450 -14.63 7.33 44.93
C GLY A 450 -14.56 5.87 44.54
N ASP A 451 -15.68 5.15 44.57
CA ASP A 451 -15.84 3.91 43.82
C ASP A 451 -16.42 4.16 42.42
N ALA A 452 -16.56 3.08 41.65
CA ALA A 452 -16.95 3.08 40.25
C ALA A 452 -17.47 1.68 39.88
N LEU A 453 -18.15 1.56 38.74
CA LEU A 453 -18.63 0.27 38.25
C LEU A 453 -17.45 -0.61 37.79
N ARG A 454 -16.49 -0.01 37.08
CA ARG A 454 -15.30 -0.70 36.56
C ARG A 454 -14.05 0.16 36.69
N SER A 455 -12.88 -0.49 36.71
CA SER A 455 -11.60 0.19 36.62
C SER A 455 -10.75 -0.42 35.52
N LEU A 456 -10.38 0.40 34.53
CA LEU A 456 -9.42 0.00 33.51
C LEU A 456 -7.99 -0.01 34.09
N ALA A 457 -7.73 0.82 35.09
CA ALA A 457 -6.45 0.88 35.78
C ALA A 457 -6.19 -0.35 36.67
N ASP A 458 -7.21 -0.84 37.38
CA ASP A 458 -7.13 -2.07 38.18
C ASP A 458 -8.48 -2.82 38.15
N PRO A 459 -8.73 -3.64 37.11
CA PRO A 459 -9.99 -4.37 36.96
C PRO A 459 -10.35 -5.24 38.17
N THR A 460 -9.34 -5.71 38.91
CA THR A 460 -9.54 -6.59 40.06
C THR A 460 -10.20 -5.89 41.24
N LEU A 461 -10.18 -4.54 41.28
CA LEU A 461 -10.85 -3.75 42.30
C LEU A 461 -12.37 -3.97 42.32
N TYR A 462 -12.95 -4.22 41.14
CA TYR A 462 -14.38 -4.46 40.95
C TYR A 462 -14.66 -5.86 40.38
N GLY A 463 -13.80 -6.83 40.71
CA GLY A 463 -14.05 -8.24 40.45
C GLY A 463 -13.71 -8.75 39.05
N GLN A 464 -13.25 -7.90 38.13
CA GLN A 464 -12.91 -8.30 36.77
C GLN A 464 -11.48 -8.87 36.67
N PRO A 465 -11.23 -9.90 35.83
CA PRO A 465 -9.89 -10.34 35.53
C PRO A 465 -9.06 -9.26 34.80
N ALA A 466 -7.82 -9.05 35.26
CA ALA A 466 -6.85 -8.19 34.60
C ALA A 466 -5.81 -8.96 33.75
N HIS A 467 -5.88 -10.29 33.73
CA HIS A 467 -4.91 -11.18 33.07
C HIS A 467 -5.57 -12.46 32.54
N MET A 468 -5.12 -12.98 31.39
CA MET A 468 -5.66 -14.18 30.73
C MET A 468 -5.62 -15.45 31.58
N ASP A 469 -4.67 -15.58 32.49
CA ASP A 469 -4.63 -16.70 33.46
C ASP A 469 -5.88 -16.76 34.36
N ASN A 470 -6.60 -15.64 34.49
CA ASN A 470 -7.83 -15.52 35.26
C ASN A 470 -9.06 -15.35 34.36
N TYR A 471 -8.97 -15.63 33.06
CA TYR A 471 -10.10 -15.55 32.14
C TYR A 471 -11.25 -16.44 32.61
N TRP A 472 -12.48 -15.91 32.62
CA TRP A 472 -13.67 -16.64 33.03
C TRP A 472 -14.32 -17.31 31.82
N ASP A 473 -14.28 -18.65 31.81
CA ASP A 473 -14.95 -19.49 30.81
C ASP A 473 -16.41 -19.73 31.25
N LEU A 474 -17.27 -18.75 30.96
CA LEU A 474 -18.70 -18.77 31.29
C LEU A 474 -19.55 -19.31 30.12
N PRO A 475 -20.73 -19.89 30.37
CA PRO A 475 -21.64 -20.30 29.30
C PRO A 475 -22.13 -19.08 28.51
N ASN A 476 -22.31 -19.23 27.20
CA ASN A 476 -22.96 -18.20 26.37
C ASN A 476 -24.49 -18.24 26.56
N THR A 477 -24.92 -17.74 27.71
CA THR A 477 -26.31 -17.50 28.09
C THR A 477 -26.40 -16.14 28.79
N GLU A 478 -27.61 -15.63 29.01
CA GLU A 478 -27.83 -14.40 29.76
C GLU A 478 -27.22 -14.47 31.17
N GLU A 479 -27.41 -15.58 31.90
CA GLU A 479 -26.81 -15.75 33.24
C GLU A 479 -25.28 -15.92 33.22
N GLY A 480 -24.73 -16.33 32.08
CA GLY A 480 -23.30 -16.43 31.87
C GLY A 480 -22.71 -15.20 31.19
N ASP A 481 -23.46 -14.09 31.14
CA ASP A 481 -23.03 -12.82 30.58
C ASP A 481 -22.50 -13.00 29.14
N ASN A 482 -23.22 -13.76 28.33
CA ASN A 482 -22.86 -14.10 26.95
C ASN A 482 -21.43 -14.68 26.79
N GLY A 483 -20.94 -15.40 27.82
CA GLY A 483 -19.56 -15.87 27.88
C GLY A 483 -18.61 -14.90 28.62
N GLY A 484 -19.14 -14.11 29.56
CA GLY A 484 -18.41 -13.17 30.40
C GLY A 484 -17.92 -11.94 29.65
N VAL A 485 -18.77 -11.30 28.85
CA VAL A 485 -18.40 -10.12 28.05
C VAL A 485 -18.03 -8.94 28.96
N HIS A 486 -18.85 -8.61 29.96
CA HIS A 486 -18.57 -7.56 30.91
C HIS A 486 -17.42 -7.98 31.83
N ASP A 487 -17.38 -9.23 32.31
CA ASP A 487 -16.32 -9.70 33.20
C ASP A 487 -14.94 -9.66 32.52
N ASN A 488 -14.80 -10.33 31.38
CA ASN A 488 -13.51 -10.51 30.71
C ASN A 488 -13.00 -9.23 30.01
N SER A 489 -13.83 -8.18 29.88
CA SER A 489 -13.42 -6.86 29.36
C SER A 489 -12.27 -6.23 30.16
N GLY A 490 -12.13 -6.59 31.44
CA GLY A 490 -11.03 -6.15 32.30
C GLY A 490 -9.63 -6.41 31.72
N ILE A 491 -9.46 -7.49 30.95
CA ILE A 491 -8.17 -7.89 30.36
C ILE A 491 -7.73 -6.89 29.27
N PRO A 492 -8.51 -6.63 28.20
CA PRO A 492 -8.19 -5.59 27.22
C PRO A 492 -8.28 -4.17 27.80
N ASN A 493 -9.12 -3.91 28.80
CA ASN A 493 -9.18 -2.64 29.53
C ASN A 493 -7.85 -2.31 30.22
N LYS A 494 -7.26 -3.28 30.93
CA LYS A 494 -5.95 -3.13 31.55
C LYS A 494 -4.85 -2.88 30.53
N ALA A 495 -4.92 -3.55 29.37
CA ALA A 495 -3.98 -3.31 28.28
C ALA A 495 -4.14 -1.86 27.73
N ALA A 496 -5.36 -1.36 27.57
CA ALA A 496 -5.63 0.00 27.11
C ALA A 496 -5.07 1.08 28.06
N TYR A 497 -5.27 0.90 29.36
CA TYR A 497 -4.68 1.75 30.40
C TYR A 497 -3.15 1.79 30.29
N ASN A 498 -2.52 0.61 30.20
CA ASN A 498 -1.07 0.49 30.07
C ASN A 498 -0.57 1.16 28.77
N ILE A 499 -1.29 1.01 27.65
CA ILE A 499 -0.96 1.70 26.39
C ILE A 499 -0.97 3.21 26.60
N ALA A 500 -2.07 3.77 27.08
CA ALA A 500 -2.21 5.21 27.25
C ALA A 500 -1.22 5.81 28.25
N SER A 501 -0.87 5.10 29.31
CA SER A 501 0.16 5.53 30.26
C SER A 501 1.54 5.70 29.60
N ASN A 502 1.83 4.92 28.54
CA ASN A 502 3.10 4.93 27.83
C ASN A 502 3.13 5.90 26.65
N ILE A 503 2.02 6.04 25.90
CA ILE A 503 2.00 6.79 24.63
C ILE A 503 1.13 8.06 24.67
N GLY A 504 0.35 8.25 25.73
CA GLY A 504 -0.55 9.38 25.92
C GLY A 504 -1.90 9.23 25.22
N MET A 505 -2.88 10.01 25.68
CA MET A 505 -4.30 9.89 25.33
C MET A 505 -4.60 10.08 23.84
N ASP A 506 -4.06 11.13 23.20
CA ASP A 506 -4.34 11.42 21.78
C ASP A 506 -3.87 10.27 20.86
N LYS A 507 -2.69 9.70 21.13
CA LYS A 507 -2.19 8.58 20.33
C LYS A 507 -3.02 7.32 20.55
N THR A 508 -3.39 7.02 21.80
CA THR A 508 -4.28 5.89 22.13
C THR A 508 -5.60 6.02 21.38
N ALA A 509 -6.28 7.17 21.47
CA ALA A 509 -7.56 7.40 20.81
C ALA A 509 -7.47 7.18 19.28
N ARG A 510 -6.41 7.67 18.63
CA ARG A 510 -6.19 7.49 17.18
C ARG A 510 -5.91 6.04 16.80
N ILE A 511 -5.12 5.32 17.61
CA ILE A 511 -4.79 3.92 17.35
C ILE A 511 -6.03 3.05 17.53
N TYR A 512 -6.76 3.19 18.63
CA TYR A 512 -7.98 2.44 18.90
C TYR A 512 -9.05 2.70 17.83
N TYR A 513 -9.28 3.98 17.48
CA TYR A 513 -10.25 4.32 16.42
C TYR A 513 -9.87 3.72 15.07
N ARG A 514 -8.58 3.79 14.69
CA ARG A 514 -8.12 3.18 13.43
C ARG A 514 -8.22 1.66 13.48
N ALA A 515 -7.86 1.02 14.59
CA ALA A 515 -7.94 -0.43 14.72
C ALA A 515 -9.38 -0.93 14.58
N LEU A 516 -10.30 -0.32 15.34
CA LEU A 516 -11.72 -0.63 15.31
C LEU A 516 -12.31 -0.43 13.91
N THR A 517 -12.02 0.70 13.26
CA THR A 517 -12.68 1.05 11.98
C THR A 517 -12.04 0.46 10.73
N GLN A 518 -10.82 -0.07 10.78
CA GLN A 518 -10.07 -0.50 9.59
C GLN A 518 -9.63 -1.96 9.58
N TYR A 519 -9.47 -2.60 10.75
CA TYR A 519 -8.86 -3.92 10.84
C TYR A 519 -9.71 -4.94 11.58
N MET A 520 -10.42 -4.52 12.64
CA MET A 520 -11.29 -5.42 13.39
C MET A 520 -12.49 -5.87 12.55
N HIS A 521 -12.94 -7.08 12.83
CA HIS A 521 -14.06 -7.77 12.19
C HIS A 521 -14.84 -8.57 13.27
N PRO A 522 -16.04 -9.12 12.97
CA PRO A 522 -16.96 -9.60 14.01
C PRO A 522 -16.38 -10.60 15.02
N ASP A 523 -15.56 -11.55 14.59
CA ASP A 523 -14.93 -12.59 15.41
C ASP A 523 -13.53 -12.22 15.95
N THR A 524 -13.19 -10.93 16.03
CA THR A 524 -11.88 -10.49 16.56
C THR A 524 -11.73 -10.86 18.03
N ASN A 525 -10.74 -11.68 18.34
CA ASN A 525 -10.37 -12.03 19.72
C ASN A 525 -9.27 -11.09 20.29
N PHE A 526 -8.88 -11.25 21.56
CA PHE A 526 -7.93 -10.35 22.22
C PHE A 526 -6.55 -10.31 21.55
N GLN A 527 -6.06 -11.45 21.06
CA GLN A 527 -4.78 -11.51 20.35
C GLN A 527 -4.85 -10.79 19.00
N GLN A 528 -5.94 -11.00 18.24
CA GLN A 528 -6.18 -10.29 16.98
C GLN A 528 -6.33 -8.79 17.21
N ALA A 529 -6.95 -8.36 18.31
CA ALA A 529 -7.04 -6.95 18.69
C ALA A 529 -5.65 -6.33 18.86
N ALA A 530 -4.72 -7.03 19.52
CA ALA A 530 -3.33 -6.59 19.64
C ALA A 530 -2.65 -6.40 18.26
N TYR A 531 -2.86 -7.33 17.31
CA TYR A 531 -2.37 -7.19 15.93
C TYR A 531 -2.99 -5.99 15.21
N CYS A 532 -4.30 -5.79 15.34
CA CYS A 532 -5.01 -4.65 14.75
C CYS A 532 -4.45 -3.31 15.27
N LEU A 533 -4.21 -3.22 16.58
CA LEU A 533 -3.64 -2.03 17.21
C LEU A 533 -2.18 -1.80 16.77
N VAL A 534 -1.35 -2.85 16.67
CA VAL A 534 0.03 -2.72 16.16
C VAL A 534 0.04 -2.25 14.70
N GLN A 535 -0.83 -2.80 13.85
CA GLN A 535 -0.93 -2.35 12.46
C GLN A 535 -1.42 -0.89 12.38
N ALA A 536 -2.40 -0.50 13.20
CA ALA A 536 -2.85 0.89 13.29
C ALA A 536 -1.72 1.84 13.73
N ALA A 537 -0.91 1.45 14.71
CA ALA A 537 0.25 2.20 15.15
C ALA A 537 1.33 2.30 14.07
N ALA A 538 1.60 1.21 13.34
CA ALA A 538 2.56 1.21 12.23
C ALA A 538 2.14 2.15 11.10
N ASP A 539 0.84 2.20 10.80
CA ASP A 539 0.29 3.09 9.78
C ASP A 539 0.36 4.57 10.18
N LEU A 540 0.15 4.88 11.47
CA LEU A 540 0.11 6.25 11.99
C LEU A 540 1.50 6.80 12.34
N TYR A 541 2.39 5.96 12.87
CA TYR A 541 3.67 6.39 13.47
C TYR A 541 4.90 5.69 12.89
N GLY A 542 4.70 4.75 11.96
CA GLY A 542 5.77 4.04 11.27
C GLY A 542 6.16 2.71 11.94
N LYS A 543 6.79 1.84 11.15
CA LYS A 543 7.32 0.54 11.59
C LYS A 543 8.43 0.72 12.63
N GLY A 544 8.47 -0.14 13.64
CA GLY A 544 9.46 -0.04 14.73
C GLY A 544 9.28 1.17 15.65
N SER A 545 8.09 1.76 15.69
CA SER A 545 7.78 2.90 16.55
C SER A 545 7.59 2.49 18.02
N ASN A 546 7.78 3.47 18.93
CA ASN A 546 7.59 3.24 20.37
C ASN A 546 6.15 2.83 20.70
N GLU A 547 5.18 3.27 19.90
CA GLU A 547 3.76 2.94 20.03
C GLU A 547 3.51 1.44 19.83
N ILE A 548 4.15 0.84 18.82
CA ILE A 548 4.08 -0.61 18.59
C ILE A 548 4.65 -1.36 19.80
N THR A 549 5.79 -0.92 20.33
CA THR A 549 6.40 -1.54 21.51
C THR A 549 5.49 -1.42 22.74
N ALA A 550 4.87 -0.26 22.96
CA ALA A 550 3.96 -0.05 24.07
C ALA A 550 2.73 -0.96 23.99
N ILE A 551 2.15 -1.14 22.80
CA ILE A 551 1.01 -2.05 22.58
C ILE A 551 1.42 -3.50 22.87
N LYS A 552 2.52 -3.98 22.26
CA LYS A 552 3.03 -5.34 22.48
C LYS A 552 3.23 -5.63 23.97
N ASN A 553 3.93 -4.74 24.67
CA ASN A 553 4.22 -4.91 26.09
C ASN A 553 2.96 -4.86 26.95
N SER A 554 1.98 -4.03 26.59
CA SER A 554 0.74 -3.88 27.35
C SER A 554 -0.14 -5.13 27.25
N PHE A 555 -0.33 -5.68 26.05
CA PHE A 555 -1.05 -6.96 25.89
C PHE A 555 -0.29 -8.14 26.49
N ALA A 556 1.03 -8.19 26.32
CA ALA A 556 1.85 -9.22 26.96
C ALA A 556 1.73 -9.17 28.50
N SER A 557 1.61 -7.97 29.08
CA SER A 557 1.44 -7.81 30.55
C SER A 557 0.10 -8.30 31.09
N THR A 558 -0.90 -8.52 30.21
CA THR A 558 -2.21 -9.08 30.56
C THR A 558 -2.34 -10.55 30.13
N GLY A 559 -1.23 -11.19 29.75
CA GLY A 559 -1.21 -12.61 29.36
C GLY A 559 -1.73 -12.88 27.96
N VAL A 560 -2.03 -11.84 27.18
CA VAL A 560 -2.40 -11.96 25.77
C VAL A 560 -1.11 -12.04 24.95
N ALA A 561 -0.80 -13.24 24.45
CA ALA A 561 0.40 -13.47 23.66
C ALA A 561 0.37 -12.67 22.34
N TYR A 562 1.44 -11.93 22.05
CA TYR A 562 1.67 -11.30 20.74
C TYR A 562 2.79 -12.04 20.02
N GLU A 563 2.49 -12.69 18.90
CA GLU A 563 3.50 -13.32 18.05
C GLU A 563 3.91 -12.32 16.95
N GLY A 564 5.16 -11.85 17.00
CA GLY A 564 5.69 -10.90 16.02
C GLY A 564 5.67 -11.44 14.59
N GLN A 565 5.50 -10.54 13.62
CA GLN A 565 5.56 -10.92 12.20
C GLN A 565 6.96 -11.35 11.81
N LYS A 566 7.06 -12.15 10.75
CA LYS A 566 8.37 -12.55 10.21
C LYS A 566 8.99 -11.40 9.41
N PRO A 567 10.30 -11.18 9.52
CA PRO A 567 10.98 -10.13 8.78
C PRO A 567 11.01 -10.42 7.27
N VAL A 568 10.86 -9.39 6.45
CA VAL A 568 10.85 -9.49 4.98
C VAL A 568 12.19 -9.06 4.40
N ILE A 569 12.84 -9.93 3.63
CA ILE A 569 14.06 -9.63 2.87
C ILE A 569 13.69 -9.26 1.42
N SER A 570 14.16 -8.11 0.94
CA SER A 570 13.95 -7.58 -0.42
C SER A 570 15.26 -7.49 -1.21
N GLY A 571 15.17 -7.44 -2.55
CA GLY A 571 16.36 -7.27 -3.43
C GLY A 571 17.16 -8.54 -3.72
N VAL A 572 16.66 -9.71 -3.33
CA VAL A 572 17.29 -11.03 -3.51
C VAL A 572 16.94 -11.71 -4.84
N THR A 573 16.85 -10.94 -5.93
CA THR A 573 16.64 -11.48 -7.28
C THR A 573 17.94 -11.98 -7.90
N ALA A 574 17.84 -12.90 -8.87
CA ALA A 574 19.00 -13.43 -9.57
C ALA A 574 19.81 -12.31 -10.27
N LYS A 575 21.14 -12.36 -10.16
CA LYS A 575 22.04 -11.31 -10.71
C LYS A 575 23.14 -11.95 -11.55
N ASN A 576 23.47 -11.29 -12.66
CA ASN A 576 24.59 -11.68 -13.50
C ASN A 576 25.81 -10.83 -13.14
N VAL A 577 26.97 -11.46 -13.03
CA VAL A 577 28.27 -10.82 -12.75
C VAL A 577 29.24 -11.28 -13.83
N THR A 578 29.91 -10.36 -14.51
CA THR A 578 30.95 -10.74 -15.47
C THR A 578 32.18 -11.26 -14.73
N VAL A 579 32.77 -12.34 -15.22
CA VAL A 579 33.95 -12.96 -14.60
C VAL A 579 35.12 -11.96 -14.47
N GLY A 580 35.80 -12.03 -13.32
CA GLY A 580 36.86 -11.13 -12.89
C GLY A 580 36.38 -9.80 -12.30
N ASN A 581 35.08 -9.48 -12.34
CA ASN A 581 34.55 -8.27 -11.72
C ASN A 581 34.29 -8.48 -10.22
N ALA A 582 34.48 -7.43 -9.42
CA ALA A 582 34.12 -7.43 -8.01
C ALA A 582 32.58 -7.53 -7.83
N PHE A 583 32.15 -8.21 -6.77
CA PHE A 583 30.74 -8.36 -6.42
C PHE A 583 30.55 -8.16 -4.91
N ASN A 584 29.77 -7.15 -4.53
CA ASN A 584 29.34 -6.97 -3.14
C ASN A 584 28.06 -7.77 -2.90
N THR A 585 28.10 -8.71 -1.96
CA THR A 585 26.99 -9.62 -1.67
C THR A 585 25.78 -8.91 -1.08
N LYS A 586 25.95 -7.81 -0.33
CA LYS A 586 24.83 -7.09 0.30
C LYS A 586 24.27 -5.95 -0.57
N ASP A 587 24.88 -5.70 -1.72
CA ASP A 587 24.46 -4.60 -2.60
C ASP A 587 23.02 -4.80 -3.12
N GLY A 588 22.19 -3.80 -2.83
CA GLY A 588 20.76 -3.77 -3.17
C GLY A 588 19.87 -4.73 -2.38
N VAL A 589 20.36 -5.33 -1.29
CA VAL A 589 19.56 -6.22 -0.42
C VAL A 589 19.18 -5.49 0.86
N THR A 590 17.88 -5.47 1.17
CA THR A 590 17.33 -4.84 2.38
C THR A 590 16.48 -5.83 3.17
N ALA A 591 16.31 -5.57 4.45
CA ALA A 591 15.40 -6.32 5.30
C ALA A 591 14.63 -5.35 6.20
N ALA A 592 13.34 -5.60 6.38
CA ALA A 592 12.50 -4.83 7.27
C ALA A 592 11.42 -5.71 7.89
N ASP A 593 10.93 -5.25 9.02
CA ASP A 593 9.94 -5.92 9.86
C ASP A 593 8.93 -4.87 10.38
N LEU A 594 7.71 -5.29 10.72
CA LEU A 594 6.67 -4.35 11.15
C LEU A 594 7.01 -3.80 12.54
N GLU A 595 7.44 -4.66 13.44
CA GLU A 595 7.72 -4.39 14.85
C GLU A 595 9.13 -3.85 15.10
N ASP A 596 10.12 -4.22 14.27
CA ASP A 596 11.51 -3.77 14.43
C ASP A 596 11.95 -2.69 13.44
N GLY A 597 11.15 -2.37 12.43
CA GLY A 597 11.53 -1.44 11.37
C GLY A 597 12.66 -1.99 10.48
N SER A 598 13.75 -1.26 10.30
CA SER A 598 14.83 -1.68 9.38
C SER A 598 15.79 -2.66 10.02
N LEU A 599 15.87 -3.87 9.45
CA LEU A 599 16.78 -4.94 9.86
C LEU A 599 17.94 -5.15 8.89
N THR A 600 18.14 -4.23 7.94
CA THR A 600 19.11 -4.38 6.84
C THR A 600 20.55 -4.63 7.33
N THR A 601 20.94 -4.03 8.46
CA THR A 601 22.26 -4.24 9.06
C THR A 601 22.43 -5.62 9.68
N LYS A 602 21.33 -6.28 10.09
CA LYS A 602 21.31 -7.63 10.68
C LYS A 602 21.35 -8.75 9.64
N ILE A 603 21.34 -8.45 8.34
CA ILE A 603 21.39 -9.48 7.28
C ILE A 603 22.72 -10.24 7.36
N ALA A 604 22.63 -11.54 7.59
CA ALA A 604 23.73 -12.49 7.46
C ALA A 604 23.69 -13.12 6.06
N VAL A 605 24.86 -13.24 5.43
CA VAL A 605 25.00 -13.89 4.11
C VAL A 605 25.86 -15.13 4.27
N SER A 606 25.36 -16.26 3.80
CA SER A 606 26.08 -17.54 3.75
C SER A 606 26.16 -18.07 2.31
N GLY A 607 27.05 -19.04 2.09
CA GLY A 607 27.42 -19.51 0.75
C GLY A 607 28.69 -18.84 0.24
N THR A 608 29.22 -19.36 -0.87
CA THR A 608 30.46 -18.86 -1.48
C THR A 608 30.23 -18.52 -2.94
N ILE A 609 30.89 -17.46 -3.40
CA ILE A 609 30.93 -17.06 -4.80
C ILE A 609 32.39 -16.91 -5.22
N ASN A 610 32.74 -17.50 -6.36
CA ASN A 610 34.03 -17.28 -7.00
C ASN A 610 33.82 -16.42 -8.26
N THR A 611 34.07 -15.12 -8.14
CA THR A 611 33.93 -14.18 -9.27
C THR A 611 34.97 -14.38 -10.36
N ASN A 612 36.00 -15.21 -10.14
CA ASN A 612 37.03 -15.56 -11.11
C ASN A 612 36.73 -16.85 -11.87
N LYS A 613 35.54 -17.43 -11.74
CA LYS A 613 35.15 -18.65 -12.46
C LYS A 613 33.70 -18.57 -12.90
N VAL A 614 33.47 -18.69 -14.20
CA VAL A 614 32.13 -18.81 -14.78
C VAL A 614 31.36 -19.96 -14.12
N GLY A 615 30.13 -19.69 -13.72
CA GLY A 615 29.32 -20.66 -13.01
C GLY A 615 28.11 -20.04 -12.32
N LYS A 616 27.27 -20.91 -11.79
CA LYS A 616 26.11 -20.55 -10.98
C LYS A 616 26.46 -20.74 -9.51
N TYR A 617 26.33 -19.68 -8.72
CA TYR A 617 26.58 -19.66 -7.28
C TYR A 617 25.29 -19.31 -6.54
N THR A 618 25.10 -19.88 -5.36
CA THR A 618 23.93 -19.58 -4.52
C THR A 618 24.41 -18.97 -3.22
N LEU A 619 23.88 -17.79 -2.89
CA LEU A 619 24.05 -17.13 -1.60
C LEU A 619 22.73 -17.19 -0.85
N THR A 620 22.77 -17.42 0.46
CA THR A 620 21.57 -17.42 1.30
C THR A 620 21.62 -16.22 2.23
N TYR A 621 20.56 -15.41 2.20
CA TYR A 621 20.39 -14.21 3.03
C TYR A 621 19.47 -14.55 4.16
N THR A 622 19.93 -14.33 5.38
CA THR A 622 19.23 -14.67 6.60
C THR A 622 19.10 -13.44 7.48
N VAL A 623 17.92 -13.24 8.07
CA VAL A 623 17.68 -12.20 9.06
C VAL A 623 16.82 -12.78 10.18
N THR A 624 17.08 -12.33 11.40
CA THR A 624 16.31 -12.65 12.61
C THR A 624 15.91 -11.34 13.28
N ASP A 625 14.64 -11.22 13.63
CA ASP A 625 14.06 -10.06 14.33
C ASP A 625 14.30 -10.16 15.86
N SER A 626 13.73 -9.23 16.64
CA SER A 626 13.82 -9.20 18.10
C SER A 626 12.94 -10.25 18.79
N ASP A 627 11.85 -10.68 18.14
CA ASP A 627 10.92 -11.70 18.63
C ASP A 627 11.45 -13.14 18.37
N GLY A 628 12.56 -13.28 17.63
CA GLY A 628 13.21 -14.55 17.34
C GLY A 628 12.78 -15.20 16.04
N ASN A 629 11.89 -14.58 15.26
CA ASN A 629 11.51 -15.08 13.95
C ASN A 629 12.67 -14.95 12.96
N LYS A 630 12.85 -16.00 12.16
CA LYS A 630 13.95 -16.11 11.21
C LYS A 630 13.45 -16.35 9.79
N VAL A 631 13.94 -15.56 8.84
CA VAL A 631 13.71 -15.74 7.40
C VAL A 631 15.03 -15.98 6.69
N SER A 632 15.02 -16.86 5.68
CA SER A 632 16.18 -17.18 4.85
C SER A 632 15.78 -17.31 3.38
N ILE A 633 16.39 -16.51 2.50
CA ILE A 633 16.09 -16.51 1.05
C ILE A 633 17.36 -16.80 0.24
N PRO A 634 17.34 -17.78 -0.67
CA PRO A 634 18.44 -18.02 -1.60
C PRO A 634 18.41 -17.03 -2.77
N ARG A 635 19.58 -16.52 -3.14
CA ARG A 635 19.82 -15.71 -4.34
C ARG A 635 20.82 -16.41 -5.25
N VAL A 636 20.45 -16.54 -6.52
CA VAL A 636 21.35 -17.07 -7.55
C VAL A 636 22.21 -15.95 -8.12
N ILE A 637 23.52 -16.14 -8.14
CA ILE A 637 24.46 -15.30 -8.87
C ILE A 637 25.07 -16.09 -10.02
N ASN A 638 24.83 -15.63 -11.26
CA ASN A 638 25.45 -16.22 -12.45
C ASN A 638 26.72 -15.44 -12.78
N VAL A 639 27.88 -16.03 -12.57
CA VAL A 639 29.13 -15.49 -13.08
C VAL A 639 29.22 -15.89 -14.56
N ILE A 640 29.18 -14.91 -15.44
CA ILE A 640 29.13 -15.09 -16.90
C ILE A 640 30.47 -14.76 -17.55
N ALA A 641 30.75 -15.43 -18.66
CA ALA A 641 31.97 -15.24 -19.43
C ALA A 641 32.07 -13.81 -19.98
N ARG A 642 33.30 -13.31 -20.19
CA ARG A 642 33.51 -12.03 -20.87
C ARG A 642 33.11 -12.11 -22.34
N ASN A 643 32.78 -10.97 -22.95
CA ASN A 643 32.58 -10.89 -24.39
C ASN A 643 33.85 -10.34 -25.06
N VAL A 644 34.83 -11.21 -25.32
CA VAL A 644 36.11 -10.82 -25.89
C VAL A 644 35.97 -10.47 -27.37
N GLN A 645 36.24 -9.21 -27.71
CA GLN A 645 36.27 -8.70 -29.08
C GLN A 645 37.60 -8.96 -29.74
N VAL A 646 37.60 -9.28 -31.03
CA VAL A 646 38.83 -9.43 -31.82
C VAL A 646 38.85 -8.34 -32.87
N SER A 647 39.85 -7.46 -32.81
CA SER A 647 40.10 -6.44 -33.82
C SER A 647 41.40 -6.73 -34.55
N SER A 648 41.48 -6.32 -35.81
CA SER A 648 42.64 -6.56 -36.67
C SER A 648 43.23 -5.23 -37.11
N LEU A 649 44.47 -4.97 -36.72
CA LEU A 649 45.28 -3.86 -37.19
C LEU A 649 46.31 -4.43 -38.17
N ILE A 650 45.85 -4.67 -39.39
CA ILE A 650 46.60 -5.36 -40.44
C ILE A 650 46.72 -4.40 -41.63
N GLY A 651 47.95 -4.04 -41.97
CA GLY A 651 48.26 -3.38 -43.23
C GLY A 651 48.63 -4.39 -44.31
N VAL A 652 48.67 -3.95 -45.58
CA VAL A 652 49.11 -4.79 -46.71
C VAL A 652 50.57 -5.24 -46.57
N ASN A 653 51.37 -4.51 -45.79
CA ASN A 653 52.73 -4.86 -45.42
C ASN A 653 53.04 -4.35 -43.98
N ARG A 654 54.31 -4.49 -43.56
CA ARG A 654 54.80 -4.07 -42.23
C ARG A 654 54.67 -2.56 -41.97
N TYR A 655 54.88 -1.74 -43.00
CA TYR A 655 54.80 -0.29 -42.91
C TYR A 655 53.36 0.16 -42.66
N ASP A 656 52.41 -0.39 -43.43
CA ASP A 656 50.98 -0.08 -43.28
C ASP A 656 50.39 -0.66 -41.99
N THR A 657 50.98 -1.74 -41.47
CA THR A 657 50.63 -2.28 -40.14
C THR A 657 51.05 -1.32 -39.02
N ALA A 658 52.28 -0.78 -39.09
CA ALA A 658 52.74 0.25 -38.16
C ALA A 658 51.87 1.52 -38.22
N VAL A 659 51.43 1.91 -39.42
CA VAL A 659 50.46 3.02 -39.60
C VAL A 659 49.11 2.69 -38.96
N SER A 660 48.61 1.47 -39.12
CA SER A 660 47.34 1.05 -38.52
C SER A 660 47.40 1.03 -36.98
N LEU A 661 48.53 0.57 -36.43
CA LEU A 661 48.81 0.64 -34.99
C LEU A 661 48.86 2.09 -34.50
N SER A 662 49.52 2.98 -35.24
CA SER A 662 49.55 4.41 -34.95
C SER A 662 48.14 5.00 -34.89
N LYS A 663 47.33 4.80 -35.94
CA LYS A 663 45.94 5.28 -36.00
C LYS A 663 45.05 4.76 -34.87
N SER A 664 45.33 3.55 -34.37
CA SER A 664 44.55 2.96 -33.28
C SER A 664 44.76 3.62 -31.92
N GLN A 665 45.86 4.37 -31.76
CA GLN A 665 46.29 4.93 -30.48
C GLN A 665 46.46 6.46 -30.52
N PHE A 666 46.84 7.02 -31.66
CA PHE A 666 47.24 8.42 -31.78
C PHE A 666 46.34 9.14 -32.78
N THR A 667 45.54 10.08 -32.29
CA THR A 667 44.86 11.05 -33.17
C THR A 667 45.87 12.05 -33.71
N THR A 668 46.75 12.56 -32.85
CA THR A 668 47.92 13.41 -33.18
C THR A 668 49.14 12.93 -32.40
N ALA A 669 50.34 13.29 -32.88
CA ALA A 669 51.58 13.06 -32.16
C ALA A 669 52.61 14.12 -32.56
N SER A 670 53.20 14.83 -31.59
CA SER A 670 54.22 15.85 -31.85
C SER A 670 55.55 15.24 -32.32
N THR A 671 55.80 13.99 -31.93
CA THR A 671 57.00 13.22 -32.23
C THR A 671 56.62 11.89 -32.87
N VAL A 672 57.37 11.46 -33.88
CA VAL A 672 57.31 10.11 -34.44
C VAL A 672 58.66 9.41 -34.30
N MET A 673 58.64 8.13 -33.95
CA MET A 673 59.85 7.30 -33.96
C MET A 673 59.95 6.61 -35.31
N ILE A 674 61.13 6.61 -35.93
CA ILE A 674 61.38 6.03 -37.25
C ILE A 674 62.43 4.93 -37.13
N ALA A 675 62.07 3.70 -37.50
CA ALA A 675 62.99 2.57 -37.54
C ALA A 675 62.94 1.85 -38.90
N ASN A 676 64.05 1.22 -39.29
CA ASN A 676 64.09 0.48 -40.55
C ASN A 676 63.28 -0.82 -40.47
N GLY A 677 62.25 -0.94 -41.31
CA GLY A 677 61.38 -2.12 -41.38
C GLY A 677 62.07 -3.40 -41.85
N GLY A 678 63.21 -3.31 -42.52
CA GLY A 678 64.06 -4.41 -42.97
C GLY A 678 65.19 -4.78 -41.99
N ALA A 679 65.51 -3.93 -41.02
CA ALA A 679 66.61 -4.11 -40.09
C ALA A 679 66.17 -3.89 -38.63
N LEU A 680 65.67 -4.97 -38.02
CA LEU A 680 65.05 -4.97 -36.67
C LEU A 680 65.99 -4.58 -35.52
N ALA A 681 67.30 -4.79 -35.67
CA ALA A 681 68.25 -4.78 -34.56
C ALA A 681 68.27 -3.43 -33.81
N ASP A 682 68.31 -2.32 -34.54
CA ASP A 682 68.36 -0.97 -33.95
C ASP A 682 67.04 -0.60 -33.26
N GLY A 683 65.91 -1.17 -33.72
CA GLY A 683 64.59 -0.89 -33.15
C GLY A 683 64.30 -1.59 -31.82
N LEU A 684 65.04 -2.66 -31.45
CA LEU A 684 64.70 -3.50 -30.29
C LEU A 684 64.61 -2.71 -28.97
N ALA A 685 65.42 -1.65 -28.83
CA ALA A 685 65.45 -0.81 -27.65
C ALA A 685 64.63 0.48 -27.76
N ALA A 686 63.89 0.69 -28.86
CA ALA A 686 63.17 1.93 -29.13
C ALA A 686 61.87 2.09 -28.32
N THR A 687 61.24 0.99 -27.89
CA THR A 687 59.91 1.03 -27.26
C THR A 687 59.85 1.89 -25.99
N PRO A 688 60.82 1.85 -25.06
CA PRO A 688 60.81 2.71 -23.88
C PRO A 688 60.83 4.20 -24.19
N LEU A 689 61.66 4.61 -25.15
CA LEU A 689 61.73 5.99 -25.60
C LEU A 689 60.44 6.41 -26.32
N ALA A 690 59.96 5.57 -27.24
CA ALA A 690 58.71 5.81 -27.97
C ALA A 690 57.52 6.00 -27.03
N THR A 691 57.42 5.14 -26.00
CA THR A 691 56.34 5.17 -25.02
C THR A 691 56.39 6.46 -24.20
N PHE A 692 57.57 6.85 -23.72
CA PHE A 692 57.74 8.08 -22.95
C PHE A 692 57.39 9.33 -23.75
N LYS A 693 57.83 9.41 -25.02
CA LYS A 693 57.50 10.52 -25.92
C LYS A 693 56.04 10.47 -26.41
N LYS A 694 55.26 9.46 -26.02
CA LYS A 694 53.90 9.19 -26.54
C LYS A 694 53.88 9.21 -28.06
N ALA A 695 54.87 8.57 -28.66
CA ALA A 695 55.12 8.58 -30.10
C ALA A 695 54.85 7.20 -30.71
N PRO A 696 54.21 7.11 -31.88
CA PRO A 696 54.15 5.86 -32.61
C PRO A 696 55.55 5.49 -33.15
N LEU A 697 55.83 4.19 -33.20
CA LEU A 697 56.98 3.65 -33.91
C LEU A 697 56.57 3.29 -35.33
N LEU A 698 56.87 4.18 -36.26
CA LEU A 698 56.64 4.00 -37.69
C LEU A 698 57.88 3.39 -38.35
N LEU A 699 57.64 2.73 -39.48
CA LEU A 699 58.67 1.99 -40.19
C LEU A 699 59.03 2.66 -41.52
N THR A 700 60.31 2.60 -41.88
CA THR A 700 60.88 3.11 -43.14
C THR A 700 61.66 2.03 -43.89
N GLY A 701 61.82 2.19 -45.21
CA GLY A 701 62.90 1.49 -45.93
C GLY A 701 64.26 2.11 -45.58
N ALA A 702 65.35 1.48 -46.04
CA ALA A 702 66.69 1.98 -45.78
C ALA A 702 66.91 3.40 -46.36
N SER A 703 66.45 3.64 -47.58
CA SER A 703 66.70 4.88 -48.33
C SER A 703 65.45 5.73 -48.61
N SER A 704 64.24 5.28 -48.24
CA SER A 704 63.01 6.06 -48.44
C SER A 704 61.89 5.66 -47.48
N LEU A 705 61.04 6.65 -47.14
CA LEU A 705 59.77 6.47 -46.44
C LEU A 705 58.71 5.93 -47.42
N PRO A 706 58.04 4.83 -47.09
CA PRO A 706 56.85 4.38 -47.81
C PRO A 706 55.73 5.42 -47.75
N GLU A 707 54.89 5.47 -48.77
CA GLU A 707 53.83 6.49 -48.88
C GLU A 707 52.85 6.46 -47.70
N GLY A 708 52.48 5.26 -47.23
CA GLY A 708 51.66 5.11 -46.02
C GLY A 708 52.28 5.77 -44.79
N THR A 709 53.60 5.60 -44.60
CA THR A 709 54.35 6.24 -43.51
C THR A 709 54.38 7.76 -43.68
N LYS A 710 54.64 8.27 -44.89
CA LYS A 710 54.60 9.72 -45.19
C LYS A 710 53.24 10.32 -44.86
N GLY A 711 52.17 9.67 -45.30
CA GLY A 711 50.79 10.07 -45.04
C GLY A 711 50.46 10.09 -43.55
N GLU A 712 50.93 9.10 -42.79
CA GLU A 712 50.69 9.04 -41.35
C GLU A 712 51.43 10.14 -40.57
N ILE A 713 52.69 10.44 -40.94
CA ILE A 713 53.46 11.54 -40.34
C ILE A 713 52.73 12.88 -40.55
N LYS A 714 52.22 13.12 -41.77
CA LYS A 714 51.39 14.29 -42.08
C LYS A 714 50.10 14.30 -41.26
N ARG A 715 49.39 13.18 -41.20
CA ARG A 715 48.12 13.04 -40.46
C ARG A 715 48.29 13.33 -38.97
N LEU A 716 49.38 12.86 -38.37
CA LEU A 716 49.69 13.08 -36.96
C LEU A 716 50.07 14.54 -36.65
N GLY A 717 50.44 15.32 -37.68
CA GLY A 717 50.93 16.69 -37.53
C GLY A 717 52.32 16.76 -36.88
N ALA A 718 53.13 15.71 -37.03
CA ALA A 718 54.40 15.59 -36.31
C ALA A 718 55.40 16.68 -36.74
N LYS A 719 56.04 17.30 -35.75
CA LYS A 719 57.10 18.32 -35.94
C LYS A 719 58.47 17.83 -35.55
N ASN A 720 58.53 16.74 -34.78
CA ASN A 720 59.75 16.07 -34.38
C ASN A 720 59.77 14.65 -34.93
N ALA A 721 60.93 14.18 -35.36
CA ALA A 721 61.15 12.77 -35.66
C ALA A 721 62.46 12.30 -35.01
N ILE A 722 62.42 11.12 -34.41
CA ILE A 722 63.61 10.45 -33.88
C ILE A 722 63.89 9.22 -34.74
N ILE A 723 64.97 9.26 -35.51
CA ILE A 723 65.45 8.13 -36.29
C ILE A 723 66.29 7.23 -35.39
N VAL A 724 65.91 5.97 -35.32
CA VAL A 724 66.64 4.94 -34.57
C VAL A 724 67.48 4.12 -35.55
N GLY A 725 68.80 4.23 -35.40
CA GLY A 725 69.80 3.60 -36.27
C GLY A 725 70.70 4.61 -37.01
N GLY A 726 71.93 4.17 -37.26
CA GLY A 726 72.93 4.96 -38.00
C GLY A 726 72.56 5.16 -39.47
N THR A 727 73.34 5.98 -40.19
CA THR A 727 73.11 6.29 -41.61
C THR A 727 73.30 5.09 -42.55
N SER A 728 73.97 4.03 -42.09
CA SER A 728 74.09 2.75 -42.81
C SER A 728 72.80 1.92 -42.79
N VAL A 729 71.92 2.17 -41.83
CA VAL A 729 70.65 1.45 -41.65
C VAL A 729 69.47 2.32 -42.07
N VAL A 730 69.48 3.61 -41.76
CA VAL A 730 68.50 4.58 -42.25
C VAL A 730 69.26 5.73 -42.91
N ASN A 731 69.33 5.73 -44.24
CA ASN A 731 70.11 6.69 -45.00
C ASN A 731 69.65 8.14 -44.78
N GLU A 732 70.54 9.09 -45.07
CA GLU A 732 70.27 10.52 -44.96
C GLU A 732 69.10 10.98 -45.86
N SER A 733 68.81 10.24 -46.94
CA SER A 733 67.64 10.48 -47.79
C SER A 733 66.32 10.39 -47.03
N VAL A 734 66.17 9.48 -46.06
CA VAL A 734 64.97 9.38 -45.22
C VAL A 734 64.81 10.62 -44.34
N GLU A 735 65.92 11.13 -43.80
CA GLU A 735 65.93 12.36 -43.00
C GLU A 735 65.53 13.58 -43.85
N ASN A 736 66.03 13.65 -45.08
CA ASN A 736 65.62 14.69 -46.03
C ASN A 736 64.13 14.60 -46.39
N GLU A 737 63.59 13.38 -46.57
CA GLU A 737 62.16 13.19 -46.77
C GLU A 737 61.33 13.62 -45.55
N LEU A 738 61.78 13.35 -44.31
CA LEU A 738 61.10 13.83 -43.10
C LEU A 738 61.04 15.36 -43.06
N LYS A 739 62.16 16.04 -43.33
CA LYS A 739 62.22 17.51 -43.41
C LYS A 739 61.29 18.06 -44.49
N ALA A 740 61.24 17.42 -45.66
CA ALA A 740 60.33 17.79 -46.74
C ALA A 740 58.84 17.61 -46.39
N LEU A 741 58.49 16.74 -45.43
CA LEU A 741 57.13 16.59 -44.91
C LEU A 741 56.75 17.65 -43.87
N GLY A 742 57.65 18.57 -43.53
CA GLY A 742 57.42 19.63 -42.56
C GLY A 742 57.75 19.24 -41.11
N VAL A 743 58.55 18.18 -40.92
CA VAL A 743 59.18 17.84 -39.64
C VAL A 743 60.39 18.76 -39.45
N THR A 744 60.30 19.69 -38.51
CA THR A 744 61.29 20.75 -38.32
C THR A 744 62.49 20.33 -37.49
N ASN A 745 62.33 19.29 -36.66
CA ASN A 745 63.39 18.76 -35.80
C ASN A 745 63.55 17.26 -36.06
N VAL A 746 64.68 16.86 -36.65
CA VAL A 746 65.00 15.45 -36.87
C VAL A 746 66.23 15.11 -36.05
N GLU A 747 66.06 14.21 -35.10
CA GLU A 747 67.13 13.71 -34.24
C GLU A 747 67.45 12.27 -34.61
N ARG A 748 68.72 11.90 -34.58
CA ARG A 748 69.18 10.54 -34.92
C ARG A 748 69.92 9.93 -33.75
N ILE A 749 69.48 8.74 -33.36
CA ILE A 749 70.08 7.96 -32.28
C ILE A 749 70.51 6.62 -32.88
N GLY A 750 71.81 6.45 -33.13
CA GLY A 750 72.37 5.25 -33.72
C GLY A 750 73.84 5.07 -33.39
N GLY A 751 74.23 3.83 -33.09
CA GLY A 751 75.60 3.44 -32.80
C GLY A 751 76.31 2.78 -33.97
N THR A 752 77.53 2.29 -33.73
CA THR A 752 78.28 1.53 -34.76
C THR A 752 77.72 0.12 -34.97
N ASP A 753 77.06 -0.42 -33.94
CA ASP A 753 76.32 -1.67 -33.97
C ASP A 753 75.07 -1.60 -33.08
N ARG A 754 74.35 -2.72 -32.96
CA ARG A 754 73.10 -2.80 -32.17
C ARG A 754 73.30 -2.55 -30.67
N TYR A 755 74.47 -2.88 -30.13
CA TYR A 755 74.77 -2.71 -28.72
C TYR A 755 74.99 -1.22 -28.45
N ASP A 756 75.80 -0.57 -29.28
CA ASP A 756 76.00 0.88 -29.24
C ASP A 756 74.70 1.65 -29.47
N THR A 757 73.85 1.22 -30.41
CA THR A 757 72.52 1.83 -30.62
C THR A 757 71.67 1.70 -29.35
N SER A 758 71.63 0.54 -28.71
CA SER A 758 70.86 0.36 -27.45
C SER A 758 71.39 1.25 -26.31
N LEU A 759 72.72 1.40 -26.21
CA LEU A 759 73.35 2.30 -25.25
C LEU A 759 73.02 3.77 -25.56
N ALA A 760 73.07 4.18 -26.82
CA ALA A 760 72.74 5.54 -27.24
C ALA A 760 71.28 5.89 -26.92
N ILE A 761 70.35 4.96 -27.12
CA ILE A 761 68.95 5.14 -26.72
C ILE A 761 68.81 5.25 -25.20
N ALA A 762 69.49 4.39 -24.43
CA ALA A 762 69.45 4.44 -22.97
C ALA A 762 70.02 5.76 -22.42
N LYS A 763 71.17 6.20 -22.93
CA LYS A 763 71.74 7.53 -22.61
C LYS A 763 70.82 8.67 -23.00
N TYR A 764 70.15 8.56 -24.15
CA TYR A 764 69.20 9.59 -24.56
C TYR A 764 68.01 9.66 -23.60
N ILE A 765 67.46 8.50 -23.21
CA ILE A 765 66.40 8.40 -22.22
C ILE A 765 66.86 9.04 -20.91
N ASP A 766 68.04 8.68 -20.42
CA ASP A 766 68.59 9.18 -19.18
C ASP A 766 68.74 10.71 -19.16
N ASN A 767 69.37 11.25 -20.20
CA ASN A 767 69.64 12.69 -20.30
C ASN A 767 68.41 13.56 -20.60
N ASN A 768 67.38 12.99 -21.25
CA ASN A 768 66.30 13.82 -21.85
C ASN A 768 64.88 13.39 -21.45
N CYS A 769 64.72 12.27 -20.74
CA CYS A 769 63.41 11.68 -20.45
C CYS A 769 63.22 11.39 -18.97
N TYR A 770 63.99 10.44 -18.44
CA TYR A 770 63.94 10.02 -17.04
C TYR A 770 65.22 9.29 -16.66
N ASP A 771 65.61 9.43 -15.40
CA ASP A 771 66.75 8.75 -14.79
C ASP A 771 66.63 7.22 -14.97
N VAL A 772 67.67 6.61 -15.53
CA VAL A 772 67.69 5.18 -15.85
C VAL A 772 68.21 4.39 -14.66
N ASN A 773 67.33 4.20 -13.67
CA ASN A 773 67.60 3.37 -12.50
C ASN A 773 67.18 1.89 -12.66
N LYS A 774 66.47 1.54 -13.74
CA LYS A 774 66.03 0.17 -14.05
C LYS A 774 66.28 -0.19 -15.51
N VAL A 775 66.83 -1.39 -15.72
CA VAL A 775 67.20 -1.86 -17.07
C VAL A 775 66.71 -3.26 -17.38
N VAL A 776 66.48 -3.51 -18.66
CA VAL A 776 66.28 -4.84 -19.23
C VAL A 776 67.56 -5.21 -19.96
N ILE A 777 68.16 -6.33 -19.60
CA ILE A 777 69.30 -6.90 -20.30
C ILE A 777 68.82 -8.03 -21.21
N SER A 778 69.09 -7.92 -22.51
CA SER A 778 68.75 -8.96 -23.48
C SER A 778 69.87 -9.16 -24.49
N ASN A 779 69.97 -10.34 -25.10
CA ASN A 779 70.99 -10.59 -26.12
C ASN A 779 70.65 -9.81 -27.41
N GLY A 780 71.63 -9.14 -28.01
CA GLY A 780 71.42 -8.39 -29.25
C GLY A 780 70.93 -9.22 -30.45
N PHE A 781 71.15 -10.54 -30.44
CA PHE A 781 70.61 -11.49 -31.41
C PHE A 781 69.34 -12.23 -30.92
N GLY A 782 68.98 -12.08 -29.64
CA GLY A 782 67.77 -12.60 -29.00
C GLY A 782 66.54 -11.71 -29.23
N GLN A 783 66.22 -11.37 -30.48
CA GLN A 783 65.18 -10.38 -30.83
C GLN A 783 63.82 -10.66 -30.18
N ALA A 784 63.41 -11.93 -30.10
CA ALA A 784 62.12 -12.30 -29.52
C ALA A 784 62.09 -12.11 -27.98
N ASP A 785 63.23 -12.25 -27.31
CA ASP A 785 63.36 -12.02 -25.88
C ASP A 785 63.24 -10.52 -25.59
N ALA A 786 63.98 -9.68 -26.33
CA ALA A 786 63.89 -8.22 -26.22
C ALA A 786 62.48 -7.69 -26.54
N LEU A 787 61.78 -8.27 -27.51
CA LEU A 787 60.41 -7.86 -27.85
C LEU A 787 59.36 -8.41 -26.89
N SER A 788 59.62 -9.52 -26.21
CA SER A 788 58.70 -10.07 -25.20
C SER A 788 58.50 -9.11 -24.03
N ILE A 789 59.54 -8.36 -23.65
CA ILE A 789 59.51 -7.39 -22.55
C ILE A 789 59.26 -5.95 -23.03
N ALA A 790 59.25 -5.67 -24.33
CA ALA A 790 59.25 -4.31 -24.84
C ALA A 790 58.09 -3.45 -24.31
N SER A 791 56.86 -4.00 -24.25
CA SER A 791 55.72 -3.24 -23.74
C SER A 791 55.78 -2.99 -22.23
N VAL A 792 56.35 -3.93 -21.47
CA VAL A 792 56.63 -3.76 -20.03
C VAL A 792 57.71 -2.71 -19.83
N ALA A 793 58.81 -2.81 -20.56
CA ALA A 793 59.93 -1.87 -20.49
C ALA A 793 59.46 -0.43 -20.78
N GLY A 794 58.58 -0.25 -21.77
CA GLY A 794 57.97 1.05 -22.03
C GLY A 794 57.01 1.52 -20.95
N ARG A 795 56.14 0.64 -20.44
CA ARG A 795 55.19 0.96 -19.37
C ARG A 795 55.89 1.34 -18.06
N ASP A 796 56.92 0.58 -17.70
CA ASP A 796 57.57 0.63 -16.38
C ASP A 796 58.88 1.44 -16.39
N LYS A 797 59.13 2.18 -17.47
CA LYS A 797 60.30 3.06 -17.66
C LYS A 797 61.62 2.34 -17.46
N MET A 798 61.80 1.22 -18.15
CA MET A 798 63.04 0.45 -18.15
C MET A 798 63.74 0.61 -19.49
N ALA A 799 65.00 1.05 -19.49
CA ALA A 799 65.78 1.07 -20.71
C ALA A 799 66.14 -0.36 -21.12
N ILE A 800 66.08 -0.66 -22.43
CA ILE A 800 66.49 -1.98 -22.96
C ILE A 800 67.94 -1.87 -23.41
N ILE A 801 68.82 -2.65 -22.78
CA ILE A 801 70.24 -2.75 -23.05
C ILE A 801 70.53 -4.09 -23.73
N LEU A 802 71.14 -4.02 -24.90
CA LEU A 802 71.53 -5.21 -25.65
C LEU A 802 72.97 -5.59 -25.30
N VAL A 803 73.20 -6.89 -25.06
CA VAL A 803 74.51 -7.44 -24.70
C VAL A 803 74.85 -8.66 -25.55
N GLN A 804 76.10 -9.11 -25.46
CA GLN A 804 76.52 -10.39 -26.04
C GLN A 804 76.13 -11.54 -25.11
N LYS A 805 76.29 -12.78 -25.59
CA LYS A 805 75.86 -13.97 -24.84
C LYS A 805 76.50 -14.06 -23.45
N ASP A 806 77.81 -13.92 -23.38
CA ASP A 806 78.62 -14.16 -22.19
C ASP A 806 79.25 -12.88 -21.61
N THR A 807 79.10 -11.75 -22.31
CA THR A 807 79.80 -10.51 -22.01
C THR A 807 78.91 -9.27 -22.19
N VAL A 808 79.02 -8.33 -21.25
CA VAL A 808 78.53 -6.96 -21.40
C VAL A 808 79.64 -6.12 -22.05
N PRO A 809 79.41 -5.49 -23.24
CA PRO A 809 80.40 -4.63 -23.86
C PRO A 809 80.94 -3.56 -22.91
N THR A 810 82.24 -3.24 -23.01
CA THR A 810 82.93 -2.40 -22.03
C THR A 810 82.28 -1.02 -21.88
N ASN A 811 81.94 -0.37 -22.99
CA ASN A 811 81.27 0.93 -22.99
C ASN A 811 79.90 0.92 -22.32
N ILE A 812 79.11 -0.14 -22.52
CA ILE A 812 77.83 -0.33 -21.84
C ILE A 812 78.07 -0.53 -20.35
N TYR A 813 79.01 -1.41 -19.98
CA TYR A 813 79.25 -1.72 -18.58
C TYR A 813 79.75 -0.51 -17.80
N SER A 814 80.69 0.26 -18.38
CA SER A 814 81.17 1.50 -17.77
C SER A 814 80.05 2.51 -17.54
N TRP A 815 79.16 2.69 -18.52
CA TRP A 815 78.00 3.57 -18.33
C TRP A 815 77.05 3.04 -17.25
N LEU A 816 76.72 1.75 -17.24
CA LEU A 816 75.87 1.15 -16.20
C LEU A 816 76.46 1.29 -14.78
N GLN A 817 77.79 1.41 -14.63
CA GLN A 817 78.44 1.66 -13.34
C GLN A 817 78.34 3.11 -12.87
N GLU A 818 78.16 4.06 -13.80
CA GLU A 818 77.94 5.48 -13.49
C GLU A 818 76.49 5.72 -13.01
N GLU A 819 75.56 4.86 -13.44
CA GLU A 819 74.14 4.93 -13.07
C GLU A 819 73.86 4.39 -11.66
N THR A 820 72.88 4.97 -10.98
CA THR A 820 72.33 4.41 -9.73
C THR A 820 71.30 3.32 -10.02
N LEU A 821 71.77 2.17 -10.51
CA LEU A 821 70.90 1.06 -10.88
C LEU A 821 70.28 0.39 -9.66
N GLU A 822 68.97 0.51 -9.53
CA GLU A 822 68.18 -0.19 -8.51
C GLU A 822 68.03 -1.67 -8.88
N ASN A 823 67.58 -1.95 -10.10
CA ASN A 823 67.15 -3.28 -10.50
C ASN A 823 67.41 -3.53 -12.00
N ALA A 824 67.60 -4.80 -12.36
CA ALA A 824 67.68 -5.25 -13.74
C ALA A 824 66.94 -6.58 -13.94
N TYR A 825 66.38 -6.76 -15.13
CA TYR A 825 65.78 -8.01 -15.58
C TYR A 825 66.58 -8.63 -16.72
N ILE A 826 66.92 -9.92 -16.60
CA ILE A 826 67.63 -10.66 -17.65
C ILE A 826 66.59 -11.42 -18.49
N ILE A 827 66.39 -10.99 -19.73
CA ILE A 827 65.38 -11.61 -20.61
C ILE A 827 66.08 -12.50 -21.63
N GLY A 828 65.84 -13.81 -21.48
CA GLY A 828 66.50 -14.89 -22.20
C GLY A 828 67.07 -15.96 -21.26
N GLY A 829 67.06 -17.20 -21.72
CA GLY A 829 67.65 -18.34 -21.00
C GLY A 829 69.18 -18.23 -20.92
N THR A 830 69.81 -19.10 -20.11
CA THR A 830 71.28 -19.12 -19.92
C THR A 830 72.07 -19.38 -21.20
N THR A 831 71.44 -20.02 -22.20
CA THR A 831 72.05 -20.27 -23.51
C THR A 831 72.09 -19.03 -24.41
N VAL A 832 71.28 -18.00 -24.10
CA VAL A 832 71.15 -16.75 -24.85
C VAL A 832 71.82 -15.59 -24.09
N VAL A 833 71.63 -15.51 -22.77
CA VAL A 833 72.35 -14.59 -21.88
C VAL A 833 72.91 -15.40 -20.72
N ALA A 834 74.21 -15.63 -20.68
CA ALA A 834 74.87 -16.49 -19.68
C ALA A 834 74.80 -15.89 -18.27
N ASP A 835 75.05 -16.73 -17.26
CA ASP A 835 75.07 -16.28 -15.86
C ASP A 835 76.25 -15.35 -15.57
N SER A 836 77.31 -15.37 -16.38
CA SER A 836 78.40 -14.39 -16.31
C SER A 836 77.89 -12.96 -16.48
N VAL A 837 76.94 -12.73 -17.40
CA VAL A 837 76.30 -11.43 -17.61
C VAL A 837 75.40 -11.08 -16.42
N LEU A 838 74.53 -12.01 -15.97
CA LEU A 838 73.66 -11.79 -14.82
C LEU A 838 74.47 -11.41 -13.58
N ASN A 839 75.51 -12.17 -13.25
CA ASN A 839 76.35 -11.93 -12.08
C ASN A 839 77.10 -10.60 -12.18
N LYS A 840 77.58 -10.25 -13.38
CA LYS A 840 78.28 -8.98 -13.63
C LYS A 840 77.37 -7.77 -13.46
N VAL A 841 76.11 -7.85 -13.90
CA VAL A 841 75.10 -6.80 -13.71
C VAL A 841 74.60 -6.77 -12.26
N ASN A 842 74.42 -7.92 -11.61
CA ASN A 842 74.03 -7.99 -10.19
C ASN A 842 75.05 -7.32 -9.27
N GLY A 843 76.34 -7.33 -9.63
CA GLY A 843 77.39 -6.65 -8.88
C GLY A 843 77.29 -5.12 -8.90
N ILE A 844 76.46 -4.54 -9.75
CA ILE A 844 76.29 -3.09 -9.92
C ILE A 844 74.84 -2.62 -9.69
N THR A 845 73.93 -3.51 -9.28
CA THR A 845 72.56 -3.17 -8.90
C THR A 845 72.42 -3.13 -7.37
N SER A 846 71.61 -2.22 -6.83
CA SER A 846 71.35 -2.19 -5.37
C SER A 846 70.45 -3.34 -4.92
N GLU A 847 69.52 -3.80 -5.76
CA GLU A 847 68.71 -4.99 -5.50
C GLU A 847 69.41 -6.27 -5.95
N ASN A 848 69.09 -7.39 -5.29
CA ASN A 848 69.55 -8.71 -5.72
C ASN A 848 68.70 -9.22 -6.90
N ILE A 849 69.31 -9.21 -8.09
CA ILE A 849 68.66 -9.58 -9.35
C ILE A 849 68.86 -11.04 -9.73
N THR A 850 69.48 -11.88 -8.89
CA THR A 850 69.75 -13.31 -9.22
C THR A 850 68.48 -14.11 -9.56
N LYS A 851 67.31 -13.64 -9.12
CA LYS A 851 65.99 -14.22 -9.43
C LYS A 851 65.21 -13.48 -10.53
N ASN A 852 65.81 -12.49 -11.19
CA ASN A 852 65.17 -11.64 -12.19
C ASN A 852 65.40 -12.11 -13.63
N ARG A 853 65.87 -13.36 -13.81
CA ARG A 853 65.95 -13.99 -15.13
C ARG A 853 64.58 -14.50 -15.58
N LEU A 854 64.16 -14.12 -16.78
CA LEU A 854 62.96 -14.60 -17.44
C LEU A 854 63.37 -15.16 -18.81
N GLY A 855 63.49 -16.48 -18.90
CA GLY A 855 63.96 -17.16 -20.12
C GLY A 855 63.42 -18.57 -20.21
N GLY A 856 62.65 -18.84 -21.26
CA GLY A 856 62.06 -20.15 -21.51
C GLY A 856 62.90 -21.03 -22.45
N LYS A 857 62.40 -22.25 -22.69
CA LYS A 857 62.97 -23.20 -23.67
C LYS A 857 62.97 -22.67 -25.10
N ASP A 858 62.08 -21.73 -25.39
CA ASP A 858 61.92 -21.05 -26.66
C ASP A 858 61.34 -19.64 -26.43
N ARG A 859 61.19 -18.88 -27.52
CA ARG A 859 60.66 -17.52 -27.51
C ARG A 859 59.24 -17.39 -26.92
N TYR A 860 58.41 -18.41 -27.09
CA TYR A 860 57.02 -18.39 -26.63
C TYR A 860 56.96 -18.62 -25.12
N ALA A 861 57.81 -19.50 -24.60
CA ALA A 861 57.98 -19.71 -23.18
C ALA A 861 58.60 -18.47 -22.49
N THR A 862 59.59 -17.80 -23.08
CA THR A 862 60.08 -16.50 -22.56
C THR A 862 58.94 -15.48 -22.52
N ASN A 863 58.17 -15.35 -23.61
CA ASN A 863 57.02 -14.45 -23.68
C ASN A 863 55.97 -14.76 -22.60
N ALA A 864 55.67 -16.04 -22.36
CA ALA A 864 54.76 -16.46 -21.29
C ALA A 864 55.27 -16.06 -19.89
N MET A 865 56.56 -16.28 -19.59
CA MET A 865 57.14 -15.91 -18.30
C MET A 865 57.13 -14.40 -18.06
N VAL A 866 57.37 -13.60 -19.11
CA VAL A 866 57.24 -12.14 -19.04
C VAL A 866 55.80 -11.73 -18.76
N ILE A 867 54.83 -12.32 -19.47
CA ILE A 867 53.42 -12.04 -19.23
C ILE A 867 53.04 -12.41 -17.79
N ASP A 868 53.51 -13.56 -17.30
CA ASP A 868 53.17 -14.05 -15.97
C ASP A 868 53.66 -13.12 -14.86
N LYS A 869 54.89 -12.62 -15.02
CA LYS A 869 55.56 -11.76 -14.04
C LYS A 869 54.96 -10.36 -13.95
N PHE A 870 54.55 -9.77 -15.09
CA PHE A 870 54.33 -8.32 -15.18
C PHE A 870 52.90 -7.87 -15.43
N PHE A 871 51.96 -8.79 -15.65
CA PHE A 871 50.55 -8.44 -15.89
C PHE A 871 49.66 -9.12 -14.85
N GLY A 872 48.71 -8.37 -14.26
CA GLY A 872 47.76 -8.91 -13.29
C GLY A 872 46.68 -9.80 -13.92
N SER A 873 45.66 -10.14 -13.12
CA SER A 873 44.52 -10.96 -13.56
C SER A 873 43.62 -10.25 -14.58
N VAL A 874 43.72 -8.93 -14.78
CA VAL A 874 42.93 -8.21 -15.79
C VAL A 874 43.87 -7.55 -16.79
N VAL A 875 43.69 -7.90 -18.06
CA VAL A 875 44.40 -7.35 -19.23
C VAL A 875 43.37 -6.86 -20.25
N ASN A 876 42.94 -5.60 -20.14
CA ASN A 876 41.82 -5.08 -20.93
C ASN A 876 42.01 -5.27 -22.45
N LYS A 877 43.21 -4.97 -22.96
CA LYS A 877 43.64 -5.27 -24.32
C LYS A 877 44.81 -6.25 -24.29
N THR A 878 44.85 -7.13 -25.28
CA THR A 878 45.99 -8.03 -25.53
C THR A 878 46.36 -7.96 -27.00
N TYR A 879 47.61 -7.63 -27.29
CA TYR A 879 48.12 -7.59 -28.67
C TYR A 879 48.71 -8.96 -29.01
N ILE A 880 48.44 -9.48 -30.20
CA ILE A 880 49.02 -10.74 -30.68
C ILE A 880 49.78 -10.49 -31.98
N ALA A 881 51.02 -10.96 -32.04
CA ALA A 881 51.95 -10.79 -33.14
C ALA A 881 52.63 -12.12 -33.49
N LYS A 882 53.15 -12.24 -34.72
CA LYS A 882 53.91 -13.43 -35.13
C LYS A 882 55.22 -13.51 -34.34
N GLY A 883 55.49 -14.68 -33.76
CA GLY A 883 56.73 -14.91 -33.01
C GLY A 883 57.97 -15.11 -33.88
N LEU A 884 57.82 -15.47 -35.17
CA LEU A 884 58.95 -15.64 -36.09
C LEU A 884 59.27 -14.36 -36.88
N GLN A 885 58.24 -13.62 -37.32
CA GLN A 885 58.37 -12.35 -38.04
C GLN A 885 58.03 -11.20 -37.10
N LEU A 886 59.05 -10.68 -36.42
CA LEU A 886 58.90 -9.86 -35.23
C LEU A 886 58.67 -8.36 -35.50
N ILE A 887 58.69 -7.92 -36.75
CA ILE A 887 58.60 -6.48 -37.08
C ILE A 887 57.28 -5.85 -36.64
N ASP A 888 56.17 -6.61 -36.70
CA ASP A 888 54.87 -6.11 -36.26
C ASP A 888 54.81 -6.04 -34.72
N ALA A 889 55.51 -6.93 -34.00
CA ALA A 889 55.64 -6.88 -32.54
C ALA A 889 56.46 -5.65 -32.09
N LEU A 890 57.49 -5.29 -32.87
CA LEU A 890 58.26 -4.07 -32.64
C LEU A 890 57.36 -2.83 -32.73
N ALA A 891 56.60 -2.67 -33.82
CA ALA A 891 55.68 -1.54 -33.99
C ALA A 891 54.54 -1.54 -32.96
N ALA A 892 54.10 -2.72 -32.50
CA ALA A 892 53.07 -2.85 -31.47
C ALA A 892 53.55 -2.45 -30.08
N GLY A 893 54.86 -2.57 -29.79
CA GLY A 893 55.45 -2.34 -28.46
C GLY A 893 54.99 -1.05 -27.77
N PRO A 894 55.18 0.14 -28.39
CA PRO A 894 54.79 1.41 -27.76
C PRO A 894 53.29 1.55 -27.55
N VAL A 895 52.49 1.06 -28.51
CA VAL A 895 51.02 1.10 -28.42
C VAL A 895 50.54 0.18 -27.30
N ALA A 896 51.10 -1.03 -27.19
CA ALA A 896 50.79 -1.97 -26.13
C ALA A 896 51.23 -1.44 -24.75
N ALA A 897 52.41 -0.81 -24.66
CA ALA A 897 52.92 -0.18 -23.44
C ALA A 897 51.97 0.91 -22.93
N LEU A 898 51.52 1.81 -23.80
CA LEU A 898 50.58 2.88 -23.47
C LEU A 898 49.21 2.36 -23.01
N ASN A 899 48.81 1.16 -23.44
CA ASN A 899 47.59 0.50 -23.01
C ASN A 899 47.82 -0.44 -21.80
N GLY A 900 49.00 -0.45 -21.19
CA GLY A 900 49.34 -1.36 -20.10
C GLY A 900 49.17 -2.84 -20.47
N SER A 901 49.38 -3.17 -21.74
CA SER A 901 48.96 -4.44 -22.36
C SER A 901 50.14 -5.30 -22.81
N PRO A 902 50.01 -6.63 -22.76
CA PRO A 902 51.04 -7.53 -23.27
C PRO A 902 51.02 -7.61 -24.80
N VAL A 903 52.18 -7.92 -25.38
CA VAL A 903 52.31 -8.41 -26.76
C VAL A 903 52.60 -9.90 -26.70
N VAL A 904 51.61 -10.72 -27.08
CA VAL A 904 51.70 -12.18 -27.15
C VAL A 904 52.34 -12.56 -28.48
N LEU A 905 53.49 -13.23 -28.41
CA LEU A 905 54.15 -13.77 -29.60
C LEU A 905 53.56 -15.15 -29.91
N SER A 906 53.06 -15.38 -31.12
CA SER A 906 52.39 -16.65 -31.47
C SER A 906 53.00 -17.35 -32.68
N GLY A 907 52.91 -18.68 -32.67
CA GLY A 907 53.14 -19.54 -33.85
C GLY A 907 51.82 -19.84 -34.57
N VAL A 908 51.66 -21.10 -35.00
CA VAL A 908 50.37 -21.62 -35.54
C VAL A 908 49.29 -21.68 -34.45
N ASP A 909 49.69 -21.88 -33.20
CA ASP A 909 48.84 -21.83 -32.01
C ASP A 909 49.63 -21.24 -30.83
N LEU A 910 48.96 -20.99 -29.71
CA LEU A 910 49.60 -20.75 -28.41
C LEU A 910 50.15 -22.07 -27.84
N THR A 911 51.33 -21.98 -27.25
CA THR A 911 51.95 -23.09 -26.52
C THR A 911 51.21 -23.38 -25.21
N THR A 912 51.42 -24.57 -24.63
CA THR A 912 50.83 -24.95 -23.33
C THR A 912 51.25 -23.97 -22.23
N GLU A 913 52.51 -23.56 -22.23
CA GLU A 913 53.06 -22.58 -21.28
C GLU A 913 52.34 -21.24 -21.39
N GLN A 914 52.08 -20.75 -22.61
CA GLN A 914 51.30 -19.53 -22.82
C GLN A 914 49.86 -19.67 -22.34
N LYS A 915 49.19 -20.78 -22.65
CA LYS A 915 47.80 -21.04 -22.22
C LYS A 915 47.69 -21.03 -20.68
N ASN A 916 48.59 -21.74 -19.99
CA ASN A 916 48.62 -21.78 -18.51
C ASN A 916 48.77 -20.41 -17.85
N VAL A 917 49.47 -19.47 -18.50
CA VAL A 917 49.64 -18.10 -18.02
C VAL A 917 48.41 -17.26 -18.38
N LEU A 918 47.90 -17.37 -19.61
CA LEU A 918 46.79 -16.55 -20.09
C LEU A 918 45.44 -16.96 -19.50
N ASP A 919 45.23 -18.23 -19.13
CA ASP A 919 44.03 -18.74 -18.45
C ASP A 919 43.82 -18.13 -17.06
N LYS A 920 44.85 -17.49 -16.50
CA LYS A 920 44.77 -16.79 -15.20
C LYS A 920 44.34 -15.33 -15.35
N ARG A 921 44.00 -14.89 -16.57
CA ARG A 921 43.83 -13.49 -16.93
C ARG A 921 42.50 -13.29 -17.63
N PHE A 922 41.90 -12.12 -17.45
CA PHE A 922 40.63 -11.73 -18.04
C PHE A 922 40.86 -10.54 -18.97
N GLY A 923 40.37 -10.63 -20.20
CA GLY A 923 40.51 -9.57 -21.19
C GLY A 923 39.20 -9.24 -21.89
N ASN A 924 39.17 -8.09 -22.55
CA ASN A 924 38.00 -7.63 -23.29
C ASN A 924 38.27 -7.54 -24.80
N ILE A 925 39.51 -7.28 -25.20
CA ILE A 925 39.87 -7.00 -26.58
C ILE A 925 41.19 -7.71 -26.94
N ILE A 926 41.19 -8.43 -28.06
CA ILE A 926 42.40 -8.94 -28.71
C ILE A 926 42.66 -8.10 -29.96
N ILE A 927 43.89 -7.64 -30.11
CA ILE A 927 44.35 -6.88 -31.29
C ILE A 927 45.34 -7.74 -32.08
N ARG A 928 44.95 -8.16 -33.28
CA ARG A 928 45.87 -8.81 -34.23
C ARG A 928 46.77 -7.74 -34.85
N THR A 929 48.09 -7.85 -34.65
CA THR A 929 49.06 -6.88 -35.17
C THR A 929 49.85 -7.48 -36.33
N GLY A 930 49.45 -7.14 -37.55
CA GLY A 930 50.08 -7.63 -38.78
C GLY A 930 49.43 -8.89 -39.38
N GLY A 931 49.64 -9.08 -40.69
CA GLY A 931 49.02 -10.14 -41.46
C GLY A 931 49.64 -11.53 -41.23
N GLY A 932 48.83 -12.59 -41.40
CA GLY A 932 49.30 -13.99 -41.33
C GLY A 932 49.39 -14.58 -39.92
N ILE A 933 48.76 -13.97 -38.91
CA ILE A 933 48.57 -14.57 -37.59
C ILE A 933 47.49 -15.64 -37.69
N ALA A 934 47.76 -16.88 -37.30
CA ALA A 934 46.82 -17.99 -37.39
C ALA A 934 45.56 -17.77 -36.54
N ASP A 935 44.38 -18.03 -37.10
CA ASP A 935 43.10 -17.95 -36.37
C ASP A 935 43.08 -18.87 -35.15
N LYS A 936 43.74 -20.04 -35.25
CA LYS A 936 43.86 -20.98 -34.14
C LYS A 936 44.53 -20.34 -32.91
N ALA A 937 45.62 -19.59 -33.10
CA ALA A 937 46.28 -18.88 -32.00
C ALA A 937 45.39 -17.80 -31.37
N VAL A 938 44.63 -17.06 -32.21
CA VAL A 938 43.70 -16.02 -31.73
C VAL A 938 42.53 -16.62 -30.97
N ASN A 939 41.97 -17.73 -31.45
CA ASN A 939 40.89 -18.43 -30.77
C ASN A 939 41.37 -19.05 -29.46
N SER A 940 42.57 -19.63 -29.41
CA SER A 940 43.19 -20.07 -28.16
C SER A 940 43.34 -18.92 -27.17
N LEU A 941 43.88 -17.77 -27.60
CA LEU A 941 44.01 -16.58 -26.76
C LEU A 941 42.65 -16.11 -26.23
N LYS A 942 41.64 -16.07 -27.10
CA LYS A 942 40.27 -15.69 -26.76
C LYS A 942 39.72 -16.59 -25.67
N SER A 943 39.81 -17.91 -25.84
CA SER A 943 39.34 -18.88 -24.85
C SER A 943 40.01 -18.70 -23.50
N CYS A 944 41.33 -18.44 -23.48
CA CYS A 944 42.08 -18.24 -22.24
C CYS A 944 41.60 -17.01 -21.46
N ILE A 945 41.36 -15.89 -22.13
CA ILE A 945 41.09 -14.62 -21.44
C ILE A 945 39.60 -14.31 -21.24
N GLN A 946 38.72 -15.23 -21.65
CA GLN A 946 37.28 -15.07 -21.60
C GLN A 946 36.63 -15.68 -20.35
N GLN A 947 37.29 -16.68 -19.76
CA GLN A 947 36.72 -17.60 -18.76
C GLN A 947 37.18 -17.31 -17.36
#